data_AF-A0A8S0ZFC3-F1
#
_entry.id   AF-A0A8S0ZFC3-F1
#
_cell.length_a   1.000
_cell.length_b   1.000
_cell.length_c   1.000
_cell.angle_alpha   90.00
_cell.angle_beta   90.00
_cell.angle_gamma   90.00
#
_symmetry.space_group_name_H-M   'P 1'
#
loop_
_entity.id
_entity.type
_entity.pdbx_description
1 polymer ?
#
loop_
_entity_poly.entity_id
_entity_poly.type
_entity_poly.pdbx_seq_one_letter_code
_entity_poly.pdbx_strand_id
1 'polypeptide(L)'
;MRRLIHQRWTGFGLLVMGLMALVLFLYGFFPLKYHSGKLSHLDDLPNFIDGISIDGHQVYNSGENTVVLMVIDGLRYDFLTEEYMPYAGQLLKNKSACIYISRAEPPTVTMPRIKSPERKKEKAQWRRTINFWRDIFAMMTGSVSTFADVALNFGAPAVRGDSVLRVANSRGRKSIMYGDDTWLRLFPGLWTEYDGTTSFFVTDYTEVDNNVTRHLDKVLTPDENKKPTFDFLVLHYLGLDHIGHLEGARSSKIKPKLLEMDEVVKKIFMAMQKWDRNGVLLVCGDHGMRDAGGHGGSSPSEVLVPLLVAKSSDFSCPHPLGPGPTVAQVDVAPTISWLLGGPPPGDSVGRILPALLPQDTRQHLYLLHVMADHNSKQSLPTDTEFYKQFKRAEKQFAHFLATGQQSAAKISKEFYEESLQKMTEYLSETTVNFDMFAIGIAILLLYLIATSLLYVTLYSLQSDCGQNTNSKLTRHHYSYYGLIIAFFVIFFIFEAMMVTLCFITETKSQICSFSSLTSIPFTIIVLFFTVTYYVIKTGVEKIKDLSCLNDLNTIDYLLICGTIFHGISFFGTSFIEEEHMTWYFFWNTLMFFVLVRTLVIVIMYLTRKLIGATEVQDKPELDRRMTTVGVTIVPKWLLLIALHRYLRTMNQTGDRWLFLPDTADWLNAPENAFYLQAHLVVGTLSTLVACLYNLRYMNNILNIHTVLTIAATASIFCYRIASQALESPFEDIKTWDPVNIVNVFWAILIIQFVFEILSYIGALRYCGFQPLDTQTPASKRFVYNKPKAKTEDYFYDPMMEEPWNVDEVKLNLVRSASHLMLNNMMLIVILLMRPHNVIMVPSIYLTCVLTSKCMDHKLLDSKSGRKTDVVDIISRTLVHMWIGMLFYFYQGNSNSLASVDLGSGYVGLREYCPARVAARMGLHAYAGPALASAALFAGLAAHAPHWHLYLQQIRRATNILALHRVWSLFIYSIVATVFRHHLFVWSVFSPKLLYDFVATVFSVQAIGTIAQIELLAHISNWLARICIYRTKL
;
A
#
# COMPACT_ATOMS: atom_id res chain seq x y z
N MET A 1 -3.06 33.68 -16.70
CA MET A 1 -4.45 33.21 -16.45
C MET A 1 -5.17 32.68 -17.69
N ARG A 2 -5.42 33.44 -18.77
CA ARG A 2 -6.03 32.88 -20.02
C ARG A 2 -5.28 31.66 -20.61
N ARG A 3 -3.97 31.57 -20.40
CA ARG A 3 -3.14 30.42 -20.78
C ARG A 3 -3.31 29.19 -19.87
N LEU A 4 -3.83 29.34 -18.65
CA LEU A 4 -3.84 28.27 -17.65
C LEU A 4 -4.85 27.17 -17.99
N ILE A 5 -6.10 27.49 -18.34
CA ILE A 5 -7.05 26.45 -18.79
C ILE A 5 -6.72 25.92 -20.19
N HIS A 6 -5.94 26.66 -20.98
CA HIS A 6 -5.52 26.26 -22.33
C HIS A 6 -4.26 25.37 -22.29
N GLN A 7 -3.46 25.44 -21.22
CA GLN A 7 -2.28 24.62 -21.06
C GLN A 7 -2.66 23.15 -20.95
N ARG A 8 -1.88 22.31 -21.63
CA ARG A 8 -2.17 20.87 -21.78
C ARG A 8 -2.06 20.13 -20.45
N TRP A 9 -1.08 20.52 -19.64
CA TRP A 9 -0.73 19.85 -18.38
C TRP A 9 -1.38 20.47 -17.14
N THR A 10 -2.41 21.30 -17.30
CA THR A 10 -3.14 21.89 -16.17
C THR A 10 -3.84 20.85 -15.32
N GLY A 11 -4.43 19.81 -15.94
CA GLY A 11 -4.99 18.67 -15.21
C GLY A 11 -3.94 17.90 -14.41
N PHE A 12 -2.74 17.75 -14.96
CA PHE A 12 -1.62 17.12 -14.24
C PHE A 12 -1.16 17.97 -13.04
N GLY A 13 -1.03 19.29 -13.21
CA GLY A 13 -0.72 20.20 -12.09
C GLY A 13 -1.79 20.15 -10.99
N LEU A 14 -3.07 20.06 -11.34
CA LEU A 14 -4.17 19.87 -10.39
C LEU A 14 -4.12 18.51 -9.69
N LEU A 15 -3.71 17.43 -10.38
CA LEU A 15 -3.49 16.13 -9.75
C LEU A 15 -2.35 16.19 -8.72
N VAL A 16 -1.24 16.87 -9.04
CA VAL A 16 -0.13 17.07 -8.09
C VAL A 16 -0.59 17.88 -6.87
N MET A 17 -1.38 18.94 -7.08
CA MET A 17 -2.02 19.67 -5.96
C MET A 17 -2.94 18.76 -5.14
N GLY A 18 -3.70 17.86 -5.79
CA GLY A 18 -4.54 16.88 -5.12
C GLY A 18 -3.75 15.89 -4.25
N LEU A 19 -2.57 15.44 -4.70
CA LEU A 19 -1.66 14.63 -3.90
C LEU A 19 -1.17 15.40 -2.66
N MET A 20 -0.82 16.68 -2.80
CA MET A 20 -0.40 17.51 -1.67
C MET A 20 -1.56 17.76 -0.68
N ALA A 21 -2.78 17.96 -1.17
CA ALA A 21 -3.97 18.06 -0.32
C ALA A 21 -4.27 16.74 0.40
N LEU A 22 -4.03 15.60 -0.25
CA LEU A 22 -4.12 14.29 0.41
C LEU A 22 -3.04 14.14 1.50
N VAL A 23 -1.79 14.55 1.26
CA VAL A 23 -0.74 14.54 2.30
C VAL A 23 -1.16 15.39 3.50
N LEU A 24 -1.79 16.55 3.26
CA LEU A 24 -2.36 17.38 4.32
C LEU A 24 -3.49 16.67 5.08
N PHE A 25 -4.38 15.98 4.36
CA PHE A 25 -5.42 15.16 4.97
C PHE A 25 -4.82 14.06 5.85
N LEU A 26 -3.84 13.31 5.32
CA LEU A 26 -3.16 12.24 6.04
C LEU A 26 -2.42 12.76 7.28
N TYR A 27 -1.78 13.93 7.19
CA TYR A 27 -1.15 14.58 8.34
C TYR A 27 -2.16 14.86 9.46
N GLY A 28 -3.37 15.33 9.12
CA GLY A 28 -4.39 15.57 10.13
C GLY A 28 -5.12 14.30 10.59
N PHE A 29 -5.23 13.30 9.71
CA PHE A 29 -5.94 12.05 9.97
C PHE A 29 -5.11 11.04 10.76
N PHE A 30 -3.80 11.02 10.58
CA PHE A 30 -2.88 10.11 11.27
C PHE A 30 -2.13 10.84 12.38
N PRO A 31 -2.57 10.72 13.65
CA PRO A 31 -1.91 11.38 14.75
C PRO A 31 -0.51 10.78 14.97
N LEU A 32 0.50 11.63 14.88
CA LEU A 32 1.88 11.29 15.23
C LEU A 32 2.07 11.49 16.72
N LYS A 33 2.39 10.42 17.47
CA LYS A 33 2.65 10.53 18.91
C LYS A 33 4.09 10.97 19.13
N TYR A 34 4.25 12.18 19.67
CA TYR A 34 5.56 12.61 20.15
C TYR A 34 5.84 11.91 21.48
N HIS A 35 6.67 10.87 21.45
CA HIS A 35 7.15 10.21 22.67
C HIS A 35 7.92 11.24 23.48
N SER A 36 7.56 11.41 24.75
CA SER A 36 8.09 12.48 25.59
C SER A 36 9.61 12.37 25.76
N GLY A 37 10.14 11.16 25.54
CA GLY A 37 11.54 10.82 25.79
C GLY A 37 11.89 10.85 27.27
N LYS A 38 10.90 10.99 28.14
CA LYS A 38 11.07 11.06 29.59
C LYS A 38 11.48 9.67 30.10
N LEU A 39 12.56 9.64 30.87
CA LEU A 39 13.06 8.44 31.53
C LEU A 39 12.54 8.43 32.97
N SER A 40 11.99 7.29 33.39
CA SER A 40 11.57 7.09 34.77
C SER A 40 12.75 6.69 35.65
N HIS A 41 12.80 7.24 36.86
CA HIS A 41 13.78 6.91 37.90
C HIS A 41 13.09 6.38 39.15
N LEU A 42 13.78 5.58 39.97
CA LEU A 42 13.22 5.09 41.24
C LEU A 42 12.89 6.24 42.20
N ASP A 43 13.60 7.36 42.10
CA ASP A 43 13.35 8.56 42.90
C ASP A 43 12.00 9.23 42.55
N ASP A 44 11.37 8.86 41.42
CA ASP A 44 10.04 9.32 41.03
C ASP A 44 8.92 8.61 41.82
N LEU A 45 9.25 7.56 42.60
CA LEU A 45 8.28 6.83 43.40
C LEU A 45 7.68 7.71 44.53
N PRO A 46 6.36 7.63 44.76
CA PRO A 46 5.70 8.41 45.79
C PRO A 46 6.13 7.97 47.19
N ASN A 47 6.73 8.89 47.95
CA ASN A 47 7.11 8.68 49.36
C ASN A 47 6.05 9.20 50.34
N PHE A 48 4.94 9.74 49.84
CA PHE A 48 3.82 10.22 50.62
C PHE A 48 2.51 9.81 49.95
N ILE A 49 1.55 9.33 50.75
CA ILE A 49 0.17 9.03 50.32
C ILE A 49 -0.76 9.91 51.15
N ASP A 50 -1.39 10.91 50.54
CA ASP A 50 -2.25 11.89 51.21
C ASP A 50 -1.64 12.47 52.51
N GLY A 51 -0.35 12.81 52.48
CA GLY A 51 0.40 13.36 53.62
C GLY A 51 1.00 12.34 54.60
N ILE A 52 0.75 11.05 54.43
CA ILE A 52 1.37 9.99 55.25
C ILE A 52 2.66 9.50 54.60
N SER A 53 3.77 9.53 55.35
CA SER A 53 5.07 9.06 54.89
C SER A 53 5.07 7.54 54.67
N ILE A 54 5.62 7.11 53.54
CA ILE A 54 5.88 5.71 53.20
C ILE A 54 7.24 5.63 52.51
N ASP A 55 8.06 4.66 52.87
CA ASP A 55 9.33 4.42 52.16
C ASP A 55 9.02 3.69 50.85
N GLY A 56 9.02 4.44 49.75
CA GLY A 56 8.72 3.90 48.44
C GLY A 56 9.72 2.83 47.98
N HIS A 57 11.00 2.99 48.30
CA HIS A 57 12.02 2.01 47.91
C HIS A 57 11.86 0.69 48.65
N GLN A 58 11.50 0.74 49.93
CA GLN A 58 11.26 -0.47 50.71
C GLN A 58 10.01 -1.20 50.24
N VAL A 59 8.90 -0.48 50.01
CA VAL A 59 7.61 -1.09 49.69
C VAL A 59 7.51 -1.51 48.23
N TYR A 60 8.14 -0.80 47.29
CA TYR A 60 8.09 -1.18 45.86
C TYR A 60 8.87 -2.46 45.50
N ASN A 61 9.61 -3.06 46.43
CA ASN A 61 10.54 -4.15 46.18
C ASN A 61 9.88 -5.48 45.74
N SER A 62 10.16 -5.95 44.53
CA SER A 62 9.66 -7.24 44.01
C SER A 62 10.46 -8.48 44.46
N GLY A 63 11.58 -8.29 45.16
CA GLY A 63 12.52 -9.37 45.52
C GLY A 63 13.54 -9.69 44.43
N GLU A 64 14.33 -10.75 44.63
CA GLU A 64 15.27 -11.24 43.60
C GLU A 64 14.53 -12.12 42.57
N ASN A 65 14.22 -11.54 41.41
CA ASN A 65 13.57 -12.24 40.30
C ASN A 65 14.49 -12.39 39.08
N THR A 66 14.23 -13.41 38.28
CA THR A 66 14.78 -13.56 36.91
C THR A 66 13.63 -13.79 35.96
N VAL A 67 13.57 -12.98 34.90
CA VAL A 67 12.42 -12.96 33.99
C VAL A 67 12.83 -13.54 32.65
N VAL A 68 12.03 -14.49 32.14
CA VAL A 68 12.14 -15.02 30.79
C VAL A 68 10.88 -14.64 30.02
N LEU A 69 11.04 -13.85 28.96
CA LEU A 69 9.97 -13.52 28.01
C LEU A 69 10.18 -14.35 26.75
N MET A 70 9.29 -15.31 26.51
CA MET A 70 9.24 -16.14 25.31
C MET A 70 8.11 -15.66 24.41
N VAL A 71 8.47 -15.02 23.31
CA VAL A 71 7.54 -14.60 22.26
C VAL A 71 7.53 -15.68 21.18
N ILE A 72 6.35 -16.20 20.85
CA ILE A 72 6.12 -17.14 19.74
C ILE A 72 5.31 -16.39 18.70
N ASP A 73 5.94 -16.04 17.59
CA ASP A 73 5.35 -15.25 16.50
C ASP A 73 4.11 -15.97 15.93
N GLY A 74 3.01 -15.25 15.75
CA GLY A 74 1.76 -15.80 15.21
C GLY A 74 0.98 -16.74 16.14
N LEU A 75 1.32 -16.83 17.43
CA LEU A 75 0.65 -17.72 18.39
C LEU A 75 -0.78 -17.27 18.71
N ARG A 76 -1.75 -17.99 18.13
CA ARG A 76 -3.18 -17.79 18.42
C ARG A 76 -3.57 -18.26 19.82
N TYR A 77 -4.55 -17.59 20.42
CA TYR A 77 -5.07 -17.97 21.74
C TYR A 77 -5.58 -19.42 21.81
N ASP A 78 -6.22 -19.91 20.74
CA ASP A 78 -6.79 -21.27 20.67
C ASP A 78 -5.75 -22.39 20.48
N PHE A 79 -4.47 -22.05 20.28
CA PHE A 79 -3.38 -23.02 20.18
C PHE A 79 -2.87 -23.51 21.55
N LEU A 80 -3.05 -22.75 22.63
CA LEU A 80 -2.55 -23.13 23.95
C LEU A 80 -3.54 -24.07 24.67
N THR A 81 -3.55 -25.34 24.27
CA THR A 81 -4.43 -26.39 24.83
C THR A 81 -3.63 -27.68 25.10
N GLU A 82 -4.19 -28.61 25.88
CA GLU A 82 -3.55 -29.93 26.12
C GLU A 82 -3.30 -30.73 24.83
N GLU A 83 -4.03 -30.44 23.74
CA GLU A 83 -3.85 -31.14 22.46
C GLU A 83 -2.60 -30.69 21.70
N TYR A 84 -2.34 -29.38 21.69
CA TYR A 84 -1.26 -28.78 20.89
C TYR A 84 0.00 -28.48 21.73
N MET A 85 -0.19 -28.11 23.00
CA MET A 85 0.87 -27.76 23.96
C MET A 85 0.62 -28.49 25.31
N PRO A 86 0.84 -29.82 25.36
CA PRO A 86 0.45 -30.66 26.48
C PRO A 86 1.08 -30.26 27.83
N TYR A 87 2.35 -29.85 27.86
CA TYR A 87 3.03 -29.45 29.09
C TYR A 87 2.49 -28.11 29.61
N ALA A 88 2.38 -27.09 28.76
CA ALA A 88 1.76 -25.82 29.13
C ALA A 88 0.31 -26.01 29.60
N GLY A 89 -0.46 -26.87 28.91
CA GLY A 89 -1.81 -27.25 29.33
C GLY A 89 -1.86 -27.90 30.72
N GLN A 90 -0.90 -28.76 31.05
CA GLN A 90 -0.79 -29.36 32.38
C GLN A 90 -0.41 -28.33 33.46
N LEU A 91 0.48 -27.38 33.18
CA LEU A 91 0.81 -26.30 34.11
C LEU A 91 -0.45 -25.48 34.48
N LEU A 92 -1.31 -25.19 33.50
CA LEU A 92 -2.58 -24.50 33.71
C LEU A 92 -3.54 -25.32 34.57
N LYS A 93 -3.70 -26.61 34.28
CA LYS A 93 -4.57 -27.52 35.04
C LYS A 93 -4.13 -27.66 36.50
N ASN A 94 -2.83 -27.70 36.74
CA ASN A 94 -2.25 -27.80 38.08
C ASN A 94 -2.17 -26.44 38.80
N LYS A 95 -2.65 -25.35 38.18
CA LYS A 95 -2.54 -23.96 38.66
C LYS A 95 -1.11 -23.48 38.89
N SER A 96 -0.11 -24.16 38.34
CA SER A 96 1.30 -23.73 38.34
C SER A 96 1.59 -22.64 37.30
N ALA A 97 0.63 -22.34 36.45
CA ALA A 97 0.62 -21.20 35.53
C ALA A 97 -0.78 -20.56 35.48
N CYS A 98 -0.85 -19.30 35.09
CA CYS A 98 -2.08 -18.61 34.69
C CYS A 98 -2.06 -18.35 33.18
N ILE A 99 -3.23 -18.40 32.54
CA ILE A 99 -3.42 -17.94 31.15
C ILE A 99 -4.32 -16.72 31.14
N TYR A 100 -3.93 -15.70 30.39
CA TYR A 100 -4.75 -14.55 30.06
C TYR A 100 -5.06 -14.53 28.56
N ILE A 101 -6.22 -13.96 28.22
CA ILE A 101 -6.49 -13.51 26.86
C ILE A 101 -5.79 -12.16 26.73
N SER A 102 -4.72 -12.09 25.92
CA SER A 102 -4.08 -10.85 25.55
C SER A 102 -4.61 -10.40 24.19
N ARG A 103 -4.94 -9.11 24.06
CA ARG A 103 -5.44 -8.55 22.81
C ARG A 103 -4.33 -7.76 22.12
N ALA A 104 -3.84 -8.27 21.00
CA ALA A 104 -3.02 -7.50 20.07
C ALA A 104 -3.91 -6.46 19.36
N GLU A 105 -3.41 -5.23 19.25
CA GLU A 105 -4.17 -4.20 18.55
C GLU A 105 -4.08 -4.41 17.03
N PRO A 106 -4.99 -3.89 16.18
CA PRO A 106 -4.80 -3.81 14.72
C PRO A 106 -4.06 -2.54 14.27
N PRO A 107 -3.19 -2.57 13.24
CA PRO A 107 -2.92 -3.68 12.34
C PRO A 107 -1.88 -4.67 12.92
N THR A 108 -2.28 -5.92 13.12
CA THR A 108 -1.44 -6.99 13.69
C THR A 108 -0.42 -7.50 12.67
N VAL A 109 0.52 -6.67 12.20
CA VAL A 109 1.42 -7.02 11.08
C VAL A 109 2.85 -7.34 11.57
N THR A 110 3.26 -8.61 11.45
CA THR A 110 4.66 -9.05 11.31
C THR A 110 4.97 -9.43 9.87
N MET A 111 5.89 -8.75 9.17
CA MET A 111 6.10 -9.00 7.74
C MET A 111 7.13 -10.11 7.50
N PRO A 112 6.72 -11.28 7.01
CA PRO A 112 7.66 -12.31 6.57
C PRO A 112 8.31 -11.87 5.25
N ARG A 113 9.64 -11.94 5.15
CA ARG A 113 10.37 -11.59 3.93
C ARG A 113 10.72 -12.84 3.12
N ILE A 114 10.76 -12.71 1.80
CA ILE A 114 11.07 -13.80 0.86
C ILE A 114 12.28 -13.40 0.00
N LYS A 115 13.42 -14.12 0.10
CA LYS A 115 14.10 -14.70 -1.08
C LYS A 115 15.36 -15.58 -0.83
N SER A 116 15.35 -16.75 -1.47
CA SER A 116 16.41 -17.59 -2.10
C SER A 116 17.87 -17.63 -1.58
N PRO A 117 18.53 -18.81 -1.64
CA PRO A 117 19.59 -19.24 -0.73
C PRO A 117 21.02 -18.81 -1.11
N GLU A 118 21.86 -18.77 -0.07
CA GLU A 118 23.35 -18.74 -0.02
C GLU A 118 24.13 -17.40 0.09
N ARG A 119 24.62 -17.19 1.34
CA ARG A 119 25.98 -16.76 1.79
C ARG A 119 26.64 -15.47 1.25
N LYS A 120 26.89 -14.49 2.14
CA LYS A 120 28.09 -14.41 3.02
C LYS A 120 27.95 -13.27 4.05
N LYS A 121 28.45 -13.57 5.26
CA LYS A 121 28.51 -12.72 6.47
C LYS A 121 29.41 -11.48 6.29
N GLU A 122 29.15 -10.49 7.16
CA GLU A 122 29.97 -9.32 7.51
C GLU A 122 29.90 -8.09 6.58
N LYS A 123 28.92 -7.20 6.87
CA LYS A 123 28.94 -5.70 6.74
C LYS A 123 27.56 -5.06 6.49
N ALA A 124 26.45 -5.73 6.77
CA ALA A 124 25.09 -5.19 6.58
C ALA A 124 24.46 -4.55 7.84
N GLN A 125 25.24 -3.87 8.68
CA GLN A 125 24.77 -3.44 10.02
C GLN A 125 23.75 -2.27 10.01
N TRP A 126 23.43 -1.63 8.87
CA TRP A 126 22.78 -0.30 8.94
C TRP A 126 21.44 -0.07 8.22
N ARG A 127 20.76 -1.01 7.53
CA ARG A 127 19.64 -0.58 6.65
C ARG A 127 18.40 -1.48 6.46
N ARG A 128 17.98 -2.39 7.34
CA ARG A 128 16.93 -3.36 6.92
C ARG A 128 15.93 -3.83 7.99
N THR A 129 14.73 -3.25 8.12
CA THR A 129 13.56 -3.93 8.75
C THR A 129 12.24 -3.26 8.37
N ILE A 130 11.14 -4.00 8.24
CA ILE A 130 9.78 -3.46 8.13
C ILE A 130 8.84 -4.37 8.96
N ASN A 131 7.99 -3.74 9.78
CA ASN A 131 6.74 -4.19 10.41
C ASN A 131 6.75 -5.50 11.22
N PHE A 132 7.28 -5.44 12.44
CA PHE A 132 7.07 -6.31 13.65
C PHE A 132 7.10 -5.41 14.92
N TRP A 133 7.11 -4.09 14.69
CA TRP A 133 7.60 -3.11 15.66
C TRP A 133 6.60 -2.84 16.77
N ARG A 134 5.30 -2.80 16.45
CA ARG A 134 4.32 -2.25 17.38
C ARG A 134 4.15 -3.11 18.62
N ASP A 135 4.00 -4.42 18.45
CA ASP A 135 3.59 -5.26 19.57
C ASP A 135 4.77 -5.50 20.52
N ILE A 136 6.01 -5.61 19.99
CA ILE A 136 7.23 -5.46 20.81
C ILE A 136 7.27 -4.09 21.48
N PHE A 137 7.02 -3.02 20.74
CA PHE A 137 7.07 -1.67 21.27
C PHE A 137 6.11 -1.52 22.46
N ALA A 138 4.88 -2.02 22.34
CA ALA A 138 3.90 -2.06 23.42
C ALA A 138 4.39 -2.89 24.61
N MET A 139 4.89 -4.12 24.38
CA MET A 139 5.39 -5.00 25.45
C MET A 139 6.64 -4.47 26.15
N MET A 140 7.44 -3.62 25.50
CA MET A 140 8.71 -3.11 26.03
C MET A 140 8.66 -1.67 26.53
N THR A 141 7.73 -0.85 26.06
CA THR A 141 7.57 0.55 26.50
C THR A 141 6.33 0.75 27.36
N GLY A 142 5.35 -0.16 27.26
CA GLY A 142 4.04 -0.01 27.92
C GLY A 142 3.18 1.05 27.24
N SER A 143 3.57 1.54 26.06
CA SER A 143 2.87 2.58 25.32
C SER A 143 2.17 2.02 24.09
N VAL A 144 0.96 2.52 23.81
CA VAL A 144 0.26 2.26 22.55
C VAL A 144 0.92 3.08 21.43
N SER A 145 1.29 2.43 20.32
CA SER A 145 1.78 3.12 19.11
C SER A 145 0.61 3.46 18.19
N THR A 146 0.63 4.63 17.55
CA THR A 146 -0.45 4.97 16.61
C THR A 146 -0.28 4.26 15.28
N PHE A 147 -1.35 4.17 14.48
CA PHE A 147 -1.27 3.67 13.10
C PHE A 147 -0.25 4.47 12.27
N ALA A 148 -0.12 5.78 12.54
CA ALA A 148 0.87 6.65 11.92
C ALA A 148 2.30 6.22 12.25
N ASP A 149 2.56 5.87 13.52
CA ASP A 149 3.87 5.40 13.97
C ASP A 149 4.22 4.08 13.27
N VAL A 150 3.26 3.17 13.08
CA VAL A 150 3.46 1.95 12.29
C VAL A 150 3.73 2.27 10.82
N ALA A 151 2.97 3.20 10.24
CA ALA A 151 3.03 3.52 8.81
C ALA A 151 4.23 4.40 8.39
N LEU A 152 4.78 5.19 9.31
CA LEU A 152 5.89 6.12 9.03
C LEU A 152 7.24 5.56 9.51
N ASN A 153 7.24 4.65 10.48
CA ASN A 153 8.46 3.96 10.94
C ASN A 153 8.72 2.63 10.21
N PHE A 154 8.31 2.55 8.93
CA PHE A 154 8.71 1.50 7.98
C PHE A 154 10.24 1.48 7.87
N GLY A 155 10.90 0.71 8.75
CA GLY A 155 12.34 0.81 8.98
C GLY A 155 12.83 0.31 10.33
N ALA A 156 11.94 0.17 11.33
CA ALA A 156 12.26 -0.14 12.74
C ALA A 156 13.39 0.75 13.31
N PRO A 157 13.24 2.09 13.30
CA PRO A 157 14.21 2.98 13.91
C PRO A 157 14.32 2.70 15.41
N ALA A 158 15.52 2.94 15.98
CA ALA A 158 15.79 2.70 17.39
C ALA A 158 14.80 3.44 18.30
N VAL A 159 14.27 2.74 19.30
CA VAL A 159 13.39 3.29 20.33
C VAL A 159 14.20 4.22 21.21
N ARG A 160 13.88 5.52 21.17
CA ARG A 160 14.59 6.56 21.95
C ARG A 160 13.98 6.82 23.32
N GLY A 161 12.70 6.50 23.49
CA GLY A 161 11.98 6.65 24.75
C GLY A 161 12.44 5.65 25.81
N ASP A 162 11.81 5.73 26.98
CA ASP A 162 12.02 4.76 28.05
C ASP A 162 11.48 3.38 27.68
N SER A 163 12.07 2.34 28.23
CA SER A 163 11.68 0.95 28.00
C SER A 163 12.17 0.05 29.14
N VAL A 164 11.60 -1.15 29.24
CA VAL A 164 12.04 -2.20 30.18
C VAL A 164 13.56 -2.36 30.14
N LEU A 165 14.18 -2.37 28.96
CA LEU A 165 15.63 -2.56 28.82
C LEU A 165 16.44 -1.38 29.33
N ARG A 166 15.96 -0.16 29.12
CA ARG A 166 16.63 1.05 29.60
C ARG A 166 16.51 1.17 31.12
N VAL A 167 15.34 0.83 31.67
CA VAL A 167 15.10 0.70 33.11
C VAL A 167 15.97 -0.40 33.71
N ALA A 168 16.07 -1.57 33.08
CA ALA A 168 16.92 -2.67 33.54
C ALA A 168 18.41 -2.28 33.53
N ASN A 169 18.88 -1.65 32.46
CA ASN A 169 20.27 -1.22 32.33
C ASN A 169 20.66 -0.14 33.36
N SER A 170 19.75 0.79 33.69
CA SER A 170 20.00 1.79 34.74
C SER A 170 20.13 1.18 36.15
N ARG A 171 19.63 -0.05 36.32
CA ARG A 171 19.76 -0.87 37.55
C ARG A 171 20.91 -1.88 37.49
N GLY A 172 21.72 -1.85 36.43
CA GLY A 172 22.82 -2.81 36.23
C GLY A 172 22.34 -4.24 36.01
N ARG A 173 21.10 -4.44 35.56
CA ARG A 173 20.53 -5.77 35.28
C ARG A 173 21.00 -6.29 33.93
N LYS A 174 21.40 -7.55 33.89
CA LYS A 174 21.90 -8.19 32.66
C LYS A 174 20.74 -8.70 31.80
N SER A 175 20.62 -8.12 30.60
CA SER A 175 19.58 -8.47 29.64
C SER A 175 20.18 -9.23 28.46
N ILE A 176 19.59 -10.37 28.11
CA ILE A 176 20.02 -11.26 27.00
C ILE A 176 18.89 -11.41 25.99
N MET A 177 19.22 -11.49 24.70
CA MET A 177 18.23 -11.72 23.63
C MET A 177 18.71 -12.80 22.65
N TYR A 178 17.82 -13.75 22.35
CA TYR A 178 18.00 -14.70 21.25
C TYR A 178 16.71 -14.76 20.42
N GLY A 179 16.79 -14.54 19.11
CA GLY A 179 15.59 -14.52 18.25
C GLY A 179 15.69 -13.47 17.16
N ASP A 180 14.56 -12.94 16.69
CA ASP A 180 14.55 -12.03 15.54
C ASP A 180 15.44 -10.78 15.70
N ASP A 181 16.28 -10.49 14.69
CA ASP A 181 17.25 -9.39 14.71
C ASP A 181 16.64 -7.98 14.84
N THR A 182 15.31 -7.82 14.74
CA THR A 182 14.59 -6.56 14.99
C THR A 182 14.82 -6.04 16.41
N TRP A 183 14.85 -6.92 17.42
CA TRP A 183 15.10 -6.49 18.82
C TRP A 183 16.43 -5.74 18.97
N LEU A 184 17.45 -6.12 18.21
CA LEU A 184 18.78 -5.49 18.23
C LEU A 184 18.76 -4.09 17.61
N ARG A 185 17.87 -3.85 16.65
CA ARG A 185 17.72 -2.56 15.96
C ARG A 185 16.86 -1.59 16.76
N LEU A 186 15.83 -2.10 17.44
CA LEU A 186 14.97 -1.31 18.30
C LEU A 186 15.69 -0.86 19.57
N PHE A 187 16.54 -1.71 20.14
CA PHE A 187 17.22 -1.48 21.40
C PHE A 187 18.74 -1.60 21.26
N PRO A 188 19.38 -0.78 20.42
CA PRO A 188 20.81 -0.90 20.15
C PRO A 188 21.62 -0.54 21.40
N GLY A 189 22.59 -1.38 21.76
CA GLY A 189 23.51 -1.15 22.88
C GLY A 189 22.94 -1.41 24.27
N LEU A 190 21.72 -1.97 24.40
CA LEU A 190 21.10 -2.31 25.69
C LEU A 190 21.23 -3.79 26.07
N TRP A 191 21.66 -4.65 25.13
CA TRP A 191 21.82 -6.09 25.34
C TRP A 191 23.24 -6.43 25.82
N THR A 192 23.34 -7.25 26.87
CA THR A 192 24.63 -7.74 27.40
C THR A 192 25.20 -8.86 26.54
N GLU A 193 24.36 -9.81 26.15
CA GLU A 193 24.66 -10.91 25.23
C GLU A 193 23.47 -11.04 24.26
N TYR A 194 23.75 -11.31 23.00
CA TYR A 194 22.68 -11.47 22.02
C TYR A 194 23.10 -12.32 20.82
N ASP A 195 22.11 -12.97 20.20
CA ASP A 195 22.26 -13.61 18.89
C ASP A 195 20.98 -13.42 18.06
N GLY A 196 21.10 -12.64 16.99
CA GLY A 196 19.98 -12.29 16.12
C GLY A 196 19.80 -13.30 14.99
N THR A 197 18.59 -13.84 14.86
CA THR A 197 18.14 -14.65 13.73
C THR A 197 17.49 -13.75 12.69
N THR A 198 17.59 -14.13 11.43
CA THR A 198 16.99 -13.35 10.34
C THR A 198 15.63 -13.95 9.98
N SER A 199 14.55 -13.17 10.12
CA SER A 199 13.19 -13.47 9.62
C SER A 199 13.07 -13.39 8.08
N PHE A 200 14.20 -13.37 7.37
CA PHE A 200 14.20 -13.15 5.92
C PHE A 200 13.76 -14.36 5.10
N PHE A 201 13.65 -15.54 5.70
CA PHE A 201 13.31 -16.78 5.01
C PHE A 201 12.05 -17.39 5.62
N VAL A 202 10.86 -17.01 5.13
CA VAL A 202 9.58 -17.60 5.59
C VAL A 202 9.55 -19.12 5.42
N THR A 203 10.23 -19.64 4.38
CA THR A 203 10.39 -21.08 4.13
C THR A 203 11.24 -21.78 5.17
N ASP A 204 12.07 -21.03 5.90
CA ASP A 204 12.81 -21.53 7.03
C ASP A 204 12.00 -21.33 8.32
N TYR A 205 11.26 -22.35 8.69
CA TYR A 205 10.56 -22.44 9.96
C TYR A 205 11.28 -23.36 10.96
N THR A 206 12.53 -23.77 10.70
CA THR A 206 13.24 -24.77 11.52
C THR A 206 14.59 -24.25 11.99
N GLU A 207 15.44 -23.77 11.09
CA GLU A 207 16.74 -23.19 11.44
C GLU A 207 16.58 -21.87 12.19
N VAL A 208 15.58 -21.03 11.88
CA VAL A 208 15.25 -19.83 12.69
C VAL A 208 14.99 -20.15 14.16
N ASP A 209 14.28 -21.23 14.46
CA ASP A 209 13.94 -21.62 15.84
C ASP A 209 15.11 -22.36 16.51
N ASN A 210 15.75 -23.29 15.79
CA ASN A 210 16.99 -23.94 16.25
C ASN A 210 18.06 -22.92 16.62
N ASN A 211 18.10 -21.81 15.89
CA ASN A 211 19.05 -20.76 16.15
C ASN A 211 18.84 -20.10 17.52
N VAL A 212 17.62 -20.07 18.03
CA VAL A 212 17.30 -19.63 19.39
C VAL A 212 17.57 -20.75 20.38
N THR A 213 17.05 -21.96 20.10
CA THR A 213 17.08 -23.10 21.03
C THR A 213 18.49 -23.56 21.38
N ARG A 214 19.46 -23.46 20.45
CA ARG A 214 20.86 -23.91 20.68
C ARG A 214 21.55 -23.23 21.87
N HIS A 215 21.08 -22.04 22.26
CA HIS A 215 21.67 -21.26 23.37
C HIS A 215 21.12 -21.65 24.73
N LEU A 216 19.96 -22.34 24.76
CA LEU A 216 19.22 -22.58 26.00
C LEU A 216 19.97 -23.46 27.00
N ASP A 217 20.71 -24.47 26.53
CA ASP A 217 21.48 -25.35 27.43
C ASP A 217 22.56 -24.59 28.20
N LYS A 218 23.21 -23.61 27.55
CA LYS A 218 24.22 -22.76 28.18
C LYS A 218 23.59 -21.71 29.09
N VAL A 219 22.60 -20.96 28.59
CA VAL A 219 22.08 -19.77 29.30
C VAL A 219 21.22 -20.14 30.51
N LEU A 220 20.47 -21.25 30.46
CA LEU A 220 19.59 -21.68 31.55
C LEU A 220 20.32 -22.41 32.68
N THR A 221 21.55 -22.87 32.42
CA THR A 221 22.39 -23.52 33.42
C THR A 221 22.87 -22.47 34.42
N PRO A 222 22.53 -22.60 35.72
CA PRO A 222 22.96 -21.63 36.71
C PRO A 222 24.45 -21.77 37.04
N ASP A 223 25.01 -20.74 37.65
CA ASP A 223 26.38 -20.71 38.16
C ASP A 223 26.56 -21.60 39.42
N GLU A 224 27.76 -21.58 39.99
CA GLU A 224 28.13 -22.33 41.19
C GLU A 224 27.23 -22.01 42.41
N ASN A 225 26.63 -20.81 42.45
CA ASN A 225 25.70 -20.36 43.49
C ASN A 225 24.24 -20.65 43.14
N LYS A 226 23.97 -21.49 42.12
CA LYS A 226 22.63 -21.77 41.59
C LYS A 226 21.90 -20.51 41.10
N LYS A 227 22.63 -19.47 40.69
CA LYS A 227 22.05 -18.26 40.10
C LYS A 227 22.25 -18.25 38.57
N PRO A 228 21.22 -17.99 37.75
CA PRO A 228 21.41 -17.78 36.31
C PRO A 228 22.38 -16.63 36.02
N THR A 229 22.99 -16.59 34.84
CA THR A 229 23.96 -15.53 34.48
C THR A 229 23.29 -14.24 34.00
N PHE A 230 21.97 -14.23 33.88
CA PHE A 230 21.12 -13.14 33.40
C PHE A 230 20.03 -12.78 34.41
N ASP A 231 19.46 -11.57 34.26
CA ASP A 231 18.29 -11.12 35.02
C ASP A 231 17.04 -11.05 34.14
N PHE A 232 17.22 -10.71 32.85
CA PHE A 232 16.16 -10.70 31.85
C PHE A 232 16.60 -11.42 30.57
N LEU A 233 15.81 -12.40 30.13
CA LEU A 233 16.05 -13.16 28.89
C LEU A 233 14.85 -13.01 27.96
N VAL A 234 15.10 -12.58 26.73
CA VAL A 234 14.11 -12.54 25.66
C VAL A 234 14.42 -13.65 24.66
N LEU A 235 13.42 -14.48 24.39
CA LEU A 235 13.44 -15.52 23.35
C LEU A 235 12.36 -15.19 22.34
N HIS A 236 12.69 -15.13 21.06
CA HIS A 236 11.71 -14.86 20.01
C HIS A 236 11.78 -15.89 18.89
N TYR A 237 10.72 -16.69 18.78
CA TYR A 237 10.58 -17.80 17.83
C TYR A 237 9.67 -17.41 16.66
N LEU A 238 10.11 -17.68 15.43
CA LEU A 238 9.46 -17.23 14.19
C LEU A 238 8.77 -18.37 13.42
N GLY A 239 9.15 -19.62 13.71
CA GLY A 239 8.78 -20.75 12.85
C GLY A 239 7.28 -21.03 12.78
N LEU A 240 6.50 -20.67 13.82
CA LEU A 240 5.05 -20.85 13.80
C LEU A 240 4.37 -19.89 12.82
N ASP A 241 4.67 -18.60 12.91
CA ASP A 241 4.17 -17.58 11.97
C ASP A 241 4.57 -17.89 10.52
N HIS A 242 5.82 -18.28 10.31
CA HIS A 242 6.34 -18.72 9.02
C HIS A 242 5.50 -19.85 8.39
N ILE A 243 5.13 -20.88 9.17
CA ILE A 243 4.23 -21.95 8.70
C ILE A 243 2.84 -21.39 8.40
N GLY A 244 2.32 -20.52 9.28
CA GLY A 244 1.04 -19.84 9.11
C GLY A 244 0.92 -19.10 7.79
N HIS A 245 1.97 -18.37 7.38
CA HIS A 245 1.99 -17.66 6.10
C HIS A 245 2.08 -18.57 4.88
N LEU A 246 2.75 -19.71 5.00
CA LEU A 246 2.96 -20.62 3.87
C LEU A 246 1.78 -21.54 3.63
N GLU A 247 1.16 -22.05 4.70
CA GLU A 247 0.19 -23.15 4.62
C GLU A 247 -1.08 -22.92 5.44
N GLY A 248 -1.17 -21.80 6.16
CA GLY A 248 -2.31 -21.46 7.01
C GLY A 248 -2.28 -22.10 8.40
N ALA A 249 -3.13 -21.58 9.30
CA ALA A 249 -3.20 -21.96 10.71
C ALA A 249 -3.74 -23.38 10.95
N ARG A 250 -4.30 -24.02 9.91
CA ARG A 250 -4.83 -25.40 9.96
C ARG A 250 -3.92 -26.42 9.28
N SER A 251 -2.71 -26.02 8.87
CA SER A 251 -1.75 -26.94 8.28
C SER A 251 -1.41 -28.08 9.25
N SER A 252 -1.18 -29.27 8.69
CA SER A 252 -0.64 -30.43 9.40
C SER A 252 0.71 -30.16 10.09
N LYS A 253 1.44 -29.10 9.67
CA LYS A 253 2.72 -28.68 10.26
C LYS A 253 2.58 -27.84 11.54
N ILE A 254 1.41 -27.26 11.82
CA ILE A 254 1.18 -26.42 13.00
C ILE A 254 1.32 -27.22 14.29
N LYS A 255 0.71 -28.41 14.37
CA LYS A 255 0.75 -29.24 15.59
C LYS A 255 2.17 -29.69 15.97
N PRO A 256 3.00 -30.25 15.07
CA PRO A 256 4.40 -30.53 15.36
C PRO A 256 5.18 -29.30 15.84
N LYS A 257 4.94 -28.12 15.24
CA LYS A 257 5.61 -26.88 15.64
C LYS A 257 5.19 -26.41 17.04
N LEU A 258 3.92 -26.53 17.40
CA LEU A 258 3.45 -26.20 18.75
C LEU A 258 4.02 -27.16 19.81
N LEU A 259 4.19 -28.44 19.49
CA LEU A 259 4.88 -29.41 20.35
C LEU A 259 6.35 -29.05 20.57
N GLU A 260 7.04 -28.55 19.54
CA GLU A 260 8.40 -28.04 19.66
C GLU A 260 8.47 -26.85 20.63
N MET A 261 7.55 -25.88 20.51
CA MET A 261 7.47 -24.74 21.42
C MET A 261 7.14 -25.16 22.85
N ASP A 262 6.28 -26.16 23.03
CA ASP A 262 5.91 -26.71 24.33
C ASP A 262 7.09 -27.38 25.05
N GLU A 263 7.96 -28.09 24.32
CA GLU A 263 9.20 -28.64 24.88
C GLU A 263 10.19 -27.53 25.30
N VAL A 264 10.22 -26.39 24.60
CA VAL A 264 11.00 -25.22 25.05
C VAL A 264 10.45 -24.65 26.35
N VAL A 265 9.12 -24.49 26.47
CA VAL A 265 8.45 -24.04 27.71
C VAL A 265 8.82 -24.97 28.87
N LYS A 266 8.76 -26.28 28.65
CA LYS A 266 9.15 -27.30 29.62
C LYS A 266 10.60 -27.20 30.05
N LYS A 267 11.53 -27.04 29.10
CA LYS A 267 12.96 -26.89 29.37
C LYS A 267 13.24 -25.67 30.26
N ILE A 268 12.62 -24.52 29.97
CA ILE A 268 12.77 -23.30 30.75
C ILE A 268 12.19 -23.48 32.16
N PHE A 269 10.94 -23.96 32.26
CA PHE A 269 10.27 -24.13 33.55
C PHE A 269 11.03 -25.08 34.47
N MET A 270 11.52 -26.22 33.95
CA MET A 270 12.34 -27.16 34.72
C MET A 270 13.69 -26.56 35.18
N ALA A 271 14.28 -25.67 34.40
CA ALA A 271 15.50 -24.97 34.80
C ALA A 271 15.23 -23.97 35.93
N MET A 272 14.12 -23.22 35.85
CA MET A 272 13.71 -22.25 36.87
C MET A 272 13.55 -22.90 38.26
N GLN A 273 13.06 -24.14 38.33
CA GLN A 273 12.92 -24.87 39.60
C GLN A 273 14.26 -25.18 40.29
N LYS A 274 15.39 -25.04 39.60
CA LYS A 274 16.73 -25.29 40.14
C LYS A 274 17.44 -24.03 40.61
N TRP A 275 16.89 -22.85 40.31
CA TRP A 275 17.50 -21.56 40.64
C TRP A 275 17.25 -21.18 42.10
N ASP A 276 18.22 -20.51 42.72
CA ASP A 276 18.08 -19.97 44.09
C ASP A 276 17.28 -18.65 44.16
N ARG A 277 16.73 -18.21 43.02
CA ARG A 277 15.92 -17.00 42.88
C ARG A 277 14.64 -17.28 42.13
N ASN A 278 13.66 -16.40 42.31
CA ASN A 278 12.34 -16.57 41.69
C ASN A 278 12.43 -16.40 40.17
N GLY A 279 12.26 -17.48 39.43
CA GLY A 279 12.07 -17.44 37.99
C GLY A 279 10.64 -17.05 37.65
N VAL A 280 10.45 -16.12 36.72
CA VAL A 280 9.15 -15.80 36.10
C VAL A 280 9.24 -16.05 34.60
N LEU A 281 8.36 -16.89 34.06
CA LEU A 281 8.24 -17.18 32.64
C LEU A 281 6.95 -16.56 32.11
N LEU A 282 7.10 -15.72 31.09
CA LEU A 282 6.01 -15.15 30.30
C LEU A 282 6.08 -15.77 28.90
N VAL A 283 5.02 -16.45 28.46
CA VAL A 283 4.91 -16.97 27.07
C VAL A 283 3.74 -16.27 26.39
N CYS A 284 3.99 -15.64 25.25
CA CYS A 284 2.93 -14.94 24.51
C CYS A 284 3.12 -14.98 22.99
N GLY A 285 2.04 -14.69 22.27
CA GLY A 285 2.10 -14.23 20.89
C GLY A 285 2.22 -12.71 20.82
N ASP A 286 2.94 -12.22 19.82
CA ASP A 286 2.91 -10.82 19.40
C ASP A 286 1.61 -10.51 18.64
N HIS A 287 1.16 -11.43 17.79
CA HIS A 287 -0.17 -11.47 17.18
C HIS A 287 -0.63 -12.92 16.94
N GLY A 288 -1.88 -13.06 16.48
CA GLY A 288 -2.41 -14.32 15.95
C GLY A 288 -2.39 -14.33 14.43
N MET A 289 -3.06 -15.30 13.81
CA MET A 289 -3.14 -15.44 12.35
C MET A 289 -4.53 -15.91 11.91
N ARG A 290 -4.88 -15.62 10.65
CA ARG A 290 -6.12 -16.12 10.03
C ARG A 290 -6.05 -17.62 9.79
N ASP A 291 -7.20 -18.26 9.68
CA ASP A 291 -7.30 -19.70 9.36
C ASP A 291 -6.59 -20.04 8.03
N ALA A 292 -6.73 -19.18 7.02
CA ALA A 292 -6.10 -19.32 5.70
C ALA A 292 -4.62 -18.88 5.65
N GLY A 293 -4.07 -18.37 6.76
CA GLY A 293 -2.74 -17.77 6.81
C GLY A 293 -2.74 -16.25 6.64
N GLY A 294 -1.66 -15.62 7.10
CA GLY A 294 -1.53 -14.16 7.16
C GLY A 294 -2.23 -13.52 8.36
N HIS A 295 -1.94 -12.24 8.57
CA HIS A 295 -2.44 -11.43 9.69
C HIS A 295 -2.38 -9.94 9.30
N GLY A 296 -2.70 -9.01 10.21
CA GLY A 296 -2.73 -7.56 9.95
C GLY A 296 -4.13 -6.95 10.00
N GLY A 297 -5.16 -7.80 10.07
CA GLY A 297 -6.56 -7.42 10.25
C GLY A 297 -6.98 -7.32 11.72
N SER A 298 -8.29 -7.41 11.94
CA SER A 298 -8.92 -7.30 13.28
C SER A 298 -9.78 -8.52 13.63
N SER A 299 -9.63 -9.64 12.92
CA SER A 299 -10.38 -10.85 13.23
C SER A 299 -9.97 -11.43 14.59
N PRO A 300 -10.85 -12.13 15.32
CA PRO A 300 -10.52 -12.71 16.63
C PRO A 300 -9.28 -13.60 16.61
N SER A 301 -9.08 -14.40 15.56
CA SER A 301 -7.89 -15.24 15.42
C SER A 301 -6.60 -14.47 15.15
N GLU A 302 -6.67 -13.24 14.64
CA GLU A 302 -5.52 -12.35 14.44
C GLU A 302 -5.16 -11.55 15.70
N VAL A 303 -6.15 -11.17 16.51
CA VAL A 303 -5.95 -10.25 17.65
C VAL A 303 -5.91 -10.91 19.01
N LEU A 304 -6.46 -12.12 19.17
CA LEU A 304 -6.47 -12.82 20.45
C LEU A 304 -5.26 -13.75 20.54
N VAL A 305 -4.34 -13.42 21.43
CA VAL A 305 -3.11 -14.19 21.70
C VAL A 305 -3.09 -14.64 23.16
N PRO A 306 -2.47 -15.78 23.49
CA PRO A 306 -2.34 -16.18 24.88
C PRO A 306 -1.24 -15.37 25.56
N LEU A 307 -1.40 -15.10 26.85
CA LEU A 307 -0.30 -14.71 27.74
C LEU A 307 -0.27 -15.68 28.92
N LEU A 308 0.67 -16.62 28.87
CA LEU A 308 0.94 -17.58 29.93
C LEU A 308 1.92 -16.95 30.93
N VAL A 309 1.57 -16.99 32.22
CA VAL A 309 2.44 -16.55 33.31
C VAL A 309 2.70 -17.72 34.24
N ALA A 310 3.97 -18.11 34.38
CA ALA A 310 4.41 -19.15 35.29
C ALA A 310 5.54 -18.61 36.19
N LYS A 311 5.57 -19.05 37.45
CA LYS A 311 6.60 -18.63 38.41
C LYS A 311 7.15 -19.85 39.14
N SER A 312 8.45 -19.87 39.42
CA SER A 312 9.07 -20.90 40.27
C SER A 312 8.66 -20.71 41.73
N SER A 313 8.59 -21.80 42.49
CA SER A 313 8.38 -21.79 43.95
C SER A 313 7.01 -21.25 44.40
N ASP A 314 6.17 -22.11 45.00
CA ASP A 314 4.90 -21.74 45.68
C ASP A 314 3.92 -20.86 44.89
N PHE A 315 3.96 -20.88 43.55
CA PHE A 315 3.00 -20.17 42.71
C PHE A 315 1.73 -21.01 42.49
N SER A 316 0.59 -20.43 42.90
CA SER A 316 -0.73 -20.95 42.59
C SER A 316 -1.54 -19.85 41.92
N CYS A 317 -2.02 -20.12 40.71
CA CYS A 317 -2.86 -19.18 39.98
C CYS A 317 -4.09 -18.77 40.82
N PRO A 318 -4.32 -17.47 41.07
CA PRO A 318 -5.41 -17.02 41.94
C PRO A 318 -6.78 -17.08 41.25
N HIS A 319 -6.81 -17.32 39.93
CA HIS A 319 -8.03 -17.37 39.14
C HIS A 319 -8.64 -18.79 39.10
N PRO A 320 -9.96 -18.91 38.83
CA PRO A 320 -10.58 -20.18 38.50
C PRO A 320 -9.91 -20.85 37.28
N LEU A 321 -10.10 -22.17 37.12
CA LEU A 321 -9.65 -22.87 35.92
C LEU A 321 -10.35 -22.28 34.68
N GLY A 322 -9.57 -21.90 33.67
CA GLY A 322 -10.04 -21.21 32.47
C GLY A 322 -9.24 -19.92 32.20
N PRO A 323 -9.66 -19.11 31.22
CA PRO A 323 -9.04 -17.79 31.00
C PRO A 323 -9.19 -16.92 32.24
N GLY A 324 -8.06 -16.36 32.68
CA GLY A 324 -8.07 -15.18 33.55
C GLY A 324 -8.67 -13.95 32.83
N PRO A 325 -8.74 -12.79 33.51
CA PRO A 325 -9.18 -11.54 32.90
C PRO A 325 -8.41 -11.18 31.63
N THR A 326 -9.04 -10.48 30.70
CA THR A 326 -8.36 -9.93 29.52
C THR A 326 -7.33 -8.90 29.95
N VAL A 327 -6.13 -8.99 29.38
CA VAL A 327 -5.00 -8.07 29.62
C VAL A 327 -4.53 -7.45 28.31
N ALA A 328 -3.92 -6.27 28.37
CA ALA A 328 -3.36 -5.62 27.19
C ALA A 328 -1.86 -5.94 27.06
N GLN A 329 -1.31 -5.93 25.84
CA GLN A 329 0.14 -6.15 25.65
C GLN A 329 0.99 -5.08 26.36
N VAL A 330 0.47 -3.86 26.52
CA VAL A 330 1.11 -2.79 27.27
C VAL A 330 1.28 -3.09 28.77
N ASP A 331 0.51 -4.05 29.33
CA ASP A 331 0.62 -4.46 30.74
C ASP A 331 1.92 -5.26 31.01
N VAL A 332 2.56 -5.79 29.97
CA VAL A 332 3.81 -6.57 30.09
C VAL A 332 4.97 -5.68 30.55
N ALA A 333 5.11 -4.48 29.99
CA ALA A 333 6.25 -3.60 30.25
C ALA A 333 6.37 -3.16 31.73
N PRO A 334 5.36 -2.55 32.37
CA PRO A 334 5.46 -2.15 33.78
C PRO A 334 5.62 -3.37 34.71
N THR A 335 5.06 -4.53 34.33
CA THR A 335 5.22 -5.78 35.08
C THR A 335 6.66 -6.25 35.09
N ILE A 336 7.32 -6.32 33.92
CA ILE A 336 8.73 -6.75 33.84
C ILE A 336 9.63 -5.73 34.52
N SER A 337 9.41 -4.42 34.33
CA SER A 337 10.21 -3.39 35.00
C SER A 337 10.17 -3.54 36.53
N TRP A 338 8.98 -3.75 37.10
CA TRP A 338 8.82 -3.98 38.53
C TRP A 338 9.55 -5.25 39.01
N LEU A 339 9.42 -6.37 38.28
CA LEU A 339 10.12 -7.62 38.60
C LEU A 339 11.66 -7.47 38.57
N LEU A 340 12.19 -6.60 37.71
CA LEU A 340 13.62 -6.29 37.62
C LEU A 340 14.09 -5.23 38.64
N GLY A 341 13.17 -4.69 39.45
CA GLY A 341 13.44 -3.72 40.50
C GLY A 341 13.62 -2.28 39.99
N GLY A 342 12.87 -1.90 38.95
CA GLY A 342 12.83 -0.54 38.40
C GLY A 342 11.39 -0.02 38.23
N PRO A 343 11.22 1.31 38.06
CA PRO A 343 9.91 1.96 37.93
C PRO A 343 9.21 1.59 36.60
N PRO A 344 7.89 1.86 36.45
CA PRO A 344 7.24 1.74 35.16
C PRO A 344 7.93 2.65 34.12
N PRO A 345 8.11 2.20 32.85
CA PRO A 345 8.69 3.06 31.81
C PRO A 345 7.93 4.38 31.66
N GLY A 346 8.63 5.47 31.34
CA GLY A 346 8.10 6.84 31.39
C GLY A 346 6.78 7.14 30.67
N ASP A 347 6.54 6.52 29.51
CA ASP A 347 5.32 6.71 28.71
C ASP A 347 4.35 5.50 28.85
N SER A 348 4.57 4.62 29.82
CA SER A 348 3.78 3.40 30.03
C SER A 348 2.37 3.73 30.49
N VAL A 349 1.36 3.16 29.85
CA VAL A 349 -0.05 3.25 30.29
C VAL A 349 -0.56 1.96 30.92
N GLY A 350 0.23 0.88 30.81
CA GLY A 350 -0.15 -0.45 31.28
C GLY A 350 -0.23 -0.61 32.80
N ARG A 351 -0.80 -1.73 33.22
CA ARG A 351 -0.99 -2.14 34.62
C ARG A 351 -0.14 -3.36 34.93
N ILE A 352 0.02 -3.68 36.21
CA ILE A 352 0.70 -4.92 36.63
C ILE A 352 -0.20 -6.13 36.39
N LEU A 353 0.36 -7.23 35.86
CA LEU A 353 -0.38 -8.47 35.63
C LEU A 353 -0.98 -9.01 36.94
N PRO A 354 -2.31 -9.30 37.00
CA PRO A 354 -2.99 -9.60 38.26
C PRO A 354 -2.41 -10.76 39.07
N ALA A 355 -1.93 -11.83 38.42
CA ALA A 355 -1.36 -12.99 39.12
C ALA A 355 0.01 -12.73 39.75
N LEU A 356 0.68 -11.63 39.39
CA LEU A 356 1.97 -11.25 39.94
C LEU A 356 1.86 -10.18 41.02
N LEU A 357 0.66 -9.67 41.29
CA LEU A 357 0.43 -8.74 42.39
C LEU A 357 0.78 -9.39 43.74
N PRO A 358 1.44 -8.66 44.65
CA PRO A 358 1.86 -9.20 45.93
C PRO A 358 0.66 -9.52 46.83
N GLN A 359 0.85 -10.51 47.71
CA GLN A 359 -0.15 -10.91 48.71
C GLN A 359 -0.19 -9.95 49.90
N ASP A 360 0.92 -9.27 50.21
CA ASP A 360 0.96 -8.25 51.25
C ASP A 360 0.10 -7.04 50.87
N THR A 361 -0.92 -6.73 51.69
CA THR A 361 -1.91 -5.68 51.40
C THR A 361 -1.26 -4.30 51.23
N ARG A 362 -0.24 -3.98 52.04
CA ARG A 362 0.43 -2.68 51.97
C ARG A 362 1.19 -2.54 50.66
N GLN A 363 1.93 -3.57 50.28
CA GLN A 363 2.66 -3.62 49.03
C GLN A 363 1.74 -3.59 47.81
N HIS A 364 0.64 -4.34 47.87
CA HIS A 364 -0.35 -4.42 46.81
C HIS A 364 -0.98 -3.05 46.52
N LEU A 365 -1.46 -2.37 47.56
CA LEU A 365 -2.05 -1.04 47.42
C LEU A 365 -1.02 0.00 46.96
N TYR A 366 0.22 -0.09 47.45
CA TYR A 366 1.28 0.79 47.01
C TYR A 366 1.58 0.63 45.51
N LEU A 367 1.65 -0.61 45.02
CA LEU A 367 1.90 -0.88 43.61
C LEU A 367 0.78 -0.36 42.71
N LEU A 368 -0.49 -0.54 43.12
CA LEU A 368 -1.64 0.05 42.44
C LEU A 368 -1.59 1.59 42.45
N HIS A 369 -1.24 2.18 43.59
CA HIS A 369 -1.06 3.64 43.70
C HIS A 369 0.02 4.15 42.75
N VAL A 370 1.19 3.51 42.67
CA VAL A 370 2.28 3.93 41.77
C VAL A 370 1.81 3.93 40.32
N MET A 371 1.11 2.89 39.87
CA MET A 371 0.58 2.85 38.50
C MET A 371 -0.47 3.94 38.27
N ALA A 372 -1.36 4.16 39.23
CA ALA A 372 -2.44 5.14 39.09
C ALA A 372 -1.93 6.57 39.12
N ASP A 373 -0.97 6.87 40.00
CA ASP A 373 -0.28 8.15 40.08
C ASP A 373 0.54 8.41 38.82
N HIS A 374 1.25 7.40 38.31
CA HIS A 374 1.96 7.48 37.02
C HIS A 374 1.01 7.85 35.87
N ASN A 375 -0.12 7.14 35.73
CA ASN A 375 -1.11 7.44 34.69
C ASN A 375 -1.77 8.82 34.91
N SER A 376 -2.01 9.23 36.16
CA SER A 376 -2.57 10.55 36.50
C SER A 376 -1.72 11.72 36.00
N LYS A 377 -0.39 11.53 35.94
CA LYS A 377 0.58 12.53 35.47
C LYS A 377 0.63 12.67 33.94
N GLN A 378 -0.05 11.80 33.19
CA GLN A 378 -0.07 11.81 31.71
C GLN A 378 -1.19 12.68 31.11
N SER A 379 -1.49 13.84 31.73
CA SER A 379 -2.50 14.83 31.28
C SER A 379 -3.94 14.32 31.23
N LEU A 380 -4.38 13.56 32.24
CA LEU A 380 -5.77 13.11 32.35
C LEU A 380 -6.73 14.24 32.79
N PRO A 381 -7.98 14.25 32.31
CA PRO A 381 -9.01 15.20 32.74
C PRO A 381 -9.43 14.94 34.21
N THR A 382 -9.25 15.94 35.07
CA THR A 382 -9.43 15.81 36.53
C THR A 382 -10.88 15.76 36.99
N ASP A 383 -11.82 16.17 36.13
CA ASP A 383 -13.26 16.25 36.40
C ASP A 383 -14.00 14.92 36.18
N THR A 384 -13.35 13.95 35.55
CA THR A 384 -13.89 12.62 35.27
C THR A 384 -14.10 11.77 36.53
N GLU A 385 -15.05 10.81 36.47
CA GLU A 385 -15.34 9.95 37.62
C GLU A 385 -14.17 9.02 37.95
N PHE A 386 -13.47 8.48 36.96
CA PHE A 386 -12.30 7.62 37.21
C PHE A 386 -11.18 8.39 37.92
N TYR A 387 -10.95 9.67 37.61
CA TYR A 387 -9.96 10.49 38.31
C TYR A 387 -10.40 10.78 39.76
N LYS A 388 -11.69 11.05 39.98
CA LYS A 388 -12.26 11.18 41.32
C LYS A 388 -12.14 9.88 42.12
N GLN A 389 -12.37 8.73 41.50
CA GLN A 389 -12.17 7.40 42.12
C GLN A 389 -10.71 7.18 42.52
N PHE A 390 -9.73 7.54 41.68
CA PHE A 390 -8.31 7.50 42.06
C PHE A 390 -8.04 8.33 43.32
N LYS A 391 -8.57 9.56 43.38
CA LYS A 391 -8.42 10.40 44.58
C LYS A 391 -9.15 9.86 45.81
N ARG A 392 -10.27 9.16 45.64
CA ARG A 392 -10.93 8.43 46.75
C ARG A 392 -10.10 7.23 47.19
N ALA A 393 -9.49 6.49 46.26
CA ALA A 393 -8.62 5.36 46.55
C ALA A 393 -7.38 5.77 47.34
N GLU A 394 -6.77 6.91 46.98
CA GLU A 394 -5.63 7.54 47.67
C GLU A 394 -5.98 7.87 49.13
N LYS A 395 -7.13 8.49 49.38
CA LYS A 395 -7.60 8.77 50.75
C LYS A 395 -7.84 7.52 51.58
N GLN A 396 -8.45 6.48 50.98
CA GLN A 396 -8.68 5.22 51.68
C GLN A 396 -7.39 4.46 51.94
N PHE A 397 -6.40 4.56 51.04
CA PHE A 397 -5.08 3.98 51.24
C PHE A 397 -4.36 4.67 52.39
N ALA A 398 -4.37 6.00 52.43
CA ALA A 398 -3.84 6.76 53.56
C ALA A 398 -4.53 6.38 54.87
N HIS A 399 -5.86 6.27 54.88
CA HIS A 399 -6.61 5.82 56.06
C HIS A 399 -6.19 4.42 56.52
N PHE A 400 -5.96 3.49 55.59
CA PHE A 400 -5.39 2.17 55.91
C PHE A 400 -3.97 2.27 56.49
N LEU A 401 -3.09 3.11 55.94
CA LEU A 401 -1.73 3.31 56.47
C LEU A 401 -1.75 3.91 57.89
N ALA A 402 -2.70 4.80 58.19
CA ALA A 402 -2.85 5.41 59.51
C ALA A 402 -3.48 4.48 60.55
N THR A 403 -4.46 3.66 60.16
CA THR A 403 -5.33 2.93 61.11
C THR A 403 -5.18 1.42 61.08
N GLY A 404 -4.60 0.85 60.02
CA GLY A 404 -4.55 -0.61 59.79
C GLY A 404 -5.91 -1.23 59.43
N GLN A 405 -6.95 -0.44 59.19
CA GLN A 405 -8.31 -0.93 58.97
C GLN A 405 -8.46 -1.66 57.62
N GLN A 406 -8.74 -2.97 57.66
CA GLN A 406 -8.83 -3.82 56.47
C GLN A 406 -9.99 -3.45 55.52
N SER A 407 -11.09 -2.89 56.04
CA SER A 407 -12.18 -2.41 55.19
C SER A 407 -11.75 -1.23 54.31
N ALA A 408 -10.87 -0.36 54.80
CA ALA A 408 -10.31 0.75 54.05
C ALA A 408 -9.37 0.25 52.94
N ALA A 409 -8.55 -0.76 53.25
CA ALA A 409 -7.71 -1.43 52.26
C ALA A 409 -8.55 -2.06 51.12
N LYS A 410 -9.65 -2.74 51.46
CA LYS A 410 -10.54 -3.35 50.48
C LYS A 410 -11.17 -2.30 49.54
N ILE A 411 -11.72 -1.22 50.11
CA ILE A 411 -12.33 -0.13 49.32
C ILE A 411 -11.28 0.56 48.44
N SER A 412 -10.09 0.81 49.00
CA SER A 412 -8.96 1.40 48.25
C SER A 412 -8.57 0.54 47.05
N LYS A 413 -8.45 -0.78 47.25
CA LYS A 413 -8.14 -1.72 46.18
C LYS A 413 -9.17 -1.66 45.05
N GLU A 414 -10.46 -1.78 45.38
CA GLU A 414 -11.55 -1.77 44.39
C GLU A 414 -11.54 -0.46 43.57
N PHE A 415 -11.40 0.69 44.23
CA PHE A 415 -11.33 1.97 43.53
C PHE A 415 -10.06 2.16 42.70
N TYR A 416 -8.91 1.65 43.14
CA TYR A 416 -7.70 1.69 42.33
C TYR A 416 -7.82 0.84 41.07
N GLU A 417 -8.31 -0.40 41.18
CA GLU A 417 -8.48 -1.31 40.04
C GLU A 417 -9.46 -0.74 39.00
N GLU A 418 -10.61 -0.22 39.45
CA GLU A 418 -11.62 0.40 38.58
C GLU A 418 -11.07 1.66 37.89
N SER A 419 -10.44 2.54 38.67
CA SER A 419 -9.87 3.79 38.16
C SER A 419 -8.74 3.53 37.16
N LEU A 420 -7.81 2.62 37.48
CA LEU A 420 -6.70 2.24 36.61
C LEU A 420 -7.19 1.68 35.27
N GLN A 421 -8.20 0.82 35.30
CA GLN A 421 -8.79 0.28 34.09
C GLN A 421 -9.31 1.42 33.20
N LYS A 422 -10.10 2.35 33.77
CA LYS A 422 -10.68 3.47 33.02
C LYS A 422 -9.64 4.49 32.55
N MET A 423 -8.61 4.76 33.34
CA MET A 423 -7.48 5.60 32.94
C MET A 423 -6.73 4.99 31.77
N THR A 424 -6.45 3.69 31.80
CA THR A 424 -5.75 2.97 30.73
C THR A 424 -6.58 2.96 29.44
N GLU A 425 -7.88 2.66 29.54
CA GLU A 425 -8.83 2.75 28.42
C GLU A 425 -8.82 4.15 27.81
N TYR A 426 -8.94 5.20 28.64
CA TYR A 426 -8.92 6.59 28.18
C TYR A 426 -7.61 6.97 27.52
N LEU A 427 -6.45 6.66 28.13
CA LEU A 427 -5.13 6.99 27.57
C LEU A 427 -4.85 6.24 26.27
N SER A 428 -5.38 5.02 26.12
CA SER A 428 -5.26 4.22 24.89
C SER A 428 -6.20 4.70 23.77
N GLU A 429 -7.38 5.22 24.12
CA GLU A 429 -8.34 5.75 23.14
C GLU A 429 -8.05 7.20 22.74
N THR A 430 -7.63 8.06 23.67
CA THR A 430 -7.32 9.48 23.43
C THR A 430 -5.93 9.73 22.83
N THR A 431 -5.09 8.70 22.70
CA THR A 431 -3.85 8.78 21.91
C THR A 431 -4.08 9.11 20.43
N VAL A 432 -5.34 9.14 19.96
CA VAL A 432 -5.70 9.50 18.59
C VAL A 432 -6.43 10.86 18.55
N ASN A 433 -5.69 11.95 18.72
CA ASN A 433 -6.24 13.28 18.47
C ASN A 433 -6.06 13.68 17.00
N PHE A 434 -7.14 13.61 16.23
CA PHE A 434 -7.18 14.08 14.84
C PHE A 434 -7.04 15.61 14.76
N ASP A 435 -6.20 16.12 13.86
CA ASP A 435 -6.16 17.55 13.54
C ASP A 435 -7.33 17.89 12.59
N MET A 436 -8.50 18.12 13.20
CA MET A 436 -9.74 18.40 12.48
C MET A 436 -9.66 19.65 11.59
N PHE A 437 -8.81 20.62 11.91
CA PHE A 437 -8.62 21.81 11.09
C PHE A 437 -7.87 21.45 9.80
N ALA A 438 -6.75 20.73 9.91
CA ALA A 438 -6.00 20.24 8.75
C ALA A 438 -6.87 19.34 7.85
N ILE A 439 -7.64 18.43 8.45
CA ILE A 439 -8.61 17.57 7.75
C ILE A 439 -9.64 18.41 6.98
N GLY A 440 -10.26 19.39 7.65
CA GLY A 440 -11.29 20.24 7.04
C GLY A 440 -10.77 21.05 5.84
N ILE A 441 -9.59 21.66 5.98
CA ILE A 441 -8.94 22.42 4.90
C ILE A 441 -8.56 21.50 3.74
N ALA A 442 -8.04 20.30 4.02
CA ALA A 442 -7.70 19.33 2.99
C ALA A 442 -8.93 18.87 2.18
N ILE A 443 -10.04 18.57 2.84
CA ILE A 443 -11.31 18.20 2.17
C ILE A 443 -11.80 19.36 1.29
N LEU A 444 -11.76 20.59 1.80
CA LEU A 444 -12.18 21.77 1.03
C LEU A 444 -11.28 21.99 -0.20
N LEU A 445 -9.96 21.83 -0.06
CA LEU A 445 -9.03 21.89 -1.19
C LEU A 445 -9.33 20.78 -2.21
N LEU A 446 -9.50 19.53 -1.77
CA LEU A 446 -9.82 18.41 -2.65
C LEU A 446 -11.13 18.66 -3.43
N TYR A 447 -12.16 19.23 -2.78
CA TYR A 447 -13.39 19.66 -3.43
C TYR A 447 -13.16 20.71 -4.53
N LEU A 448 -12.40 21.76 -4.22
CA LEU A 448 -12.09 22.83 -5.18
C LEU A 448 -11.21 22.33 -6.34
N ILE A 449 -10.27 21.43 -6.07
CA ILE A 449 -9.42 20.81 -7.10
C ILE A 449 -10.25 19.86 -7.98
N ALA A 450 -11.13 19.03 -7.41
CA ALA A 450 -12.04 18.18 -8.17
C ALA A 450 -12.96 19.02 -9.07
N THR A 451 -13.50 20.11 -8.53
CA THR A 451 -14.32 21.07 -9.29
C THR A 451 -13.51 21.74 -10.41
N SER A 452 -12.27 22.16 -10.12
CA SER A 452 -11.35 22.71 -11.12
C SER A 452 -11.07 21.70 -12.25
N LEU A 453 -10.80 20.45 -11.90
CA LEU A 453 -10.59 19.35 -12.84
C LEU A 453 -11.83 19.05 -13.68
N LEU A 454 -13.03 19.14 -13.09
CA LEU A 454 -14.29 19.00 -13.82
C LEU A 454 -14.40 20.08 -14.90
N TYR A 455 -14.20 21.35 -14.55
CA TYR A 455 -14.23 22.45 -15.52
C TYR A 455 -13.13 22.34 -16.59
N VAL A 456 -11.90 21.95 -16.22
CA VAL A 456 -10.81 21.71 -17.16
C VAL A 456 -11.14 20.56 -18.11
N THR A 457 -11.77 19.50 -17.61
CA THR A 457 -12.21 18.35 -18.40
C THR A 457 -13.31 18.78 -19.38
N LEU A 458 -14.39 19.40 -18.90
CA LEU A 458 -15.49 19.91 -19.74
C LEU A 458 -14.99 20.88 -20.82
N TYR A 459 -14.07 21.78 -20.48
CA TYR A 459 -13.44 22.67 -21.45
C TYR A 459 -12.65 21.91 -22.54
N SER A 460 -12.02 20.78 -22.19
CA SER A 460 -11.29 19.96 -23.17
C SER A 460 -12.20 19.16 -24.10
N LEU A 461 -13.50 18.99 -23.77
CA LEU A 461 -14.48 18.26 -24.59
C LEU A 461 -15.14 19.15 -25.66
N GLN A 462 -15.00 20.47 -25.59
CA GLN A 462 -15.65 21.39 -26.52
C GLN A 462 -15.20 21.19 -27.97
N SER A 463 -16.11 21.48 -28.91
CA SER A 463 -15.86 21.37 -30.35
C SER A 463 -14.90 22.46 -30.86
N ASP A 464 -13.95 22.09 -31.74
CA ASP A 464 -12.92 23.00 -32.26
C ASP A 464 -13.50 24.21 -33.04
N CYS A 465 -14.74 24.09 -33.56
CA CYS A 465 -15.41 25.13 -34.33
C CYS A 465 -15.71 26.39 -33.49
N GLY A 466 -15.84 26.25 -32.16
CA GLY A 466 -16.03 27.35 -31.23
C GLY A 466 -14.73 27.98 -30.70
N GLN A 467 -13.58 27.28 -30.80
CA GLN A 467 -12.29 27.79 -30.31
C GLN A 467 -11.67 28.84 -31.24
N ASN A 468 -11.84 28.69 -32.57
CA ASN A 468 -11.23 29.60 -33.55
C ASN A 468 -12.13 30.79 -33.94
N THR A 469 -13.45 30.66 -33.93
CA THR A 469 -14.38 31.68 -34.44
C THR A 469 -14.60 32.85 -33.48
N ASN A 470 -14.55 32.63 -32.17
CA ASN A 470 -14.79 33.68 -31.17
C ASN A 470 -13.55 34.44 -30.69
N SER A 471 -12.34 34.05 -31.12
CA SER A 471 -11.10 34.78 -30.78
C SER A 471 -11.00 36.15 -31.47
N LYS A 472 -11.82 36.38 -32.51
CA LYS A 472 -11.85 37.65 -33.26
C LYS A 472 -12.85 38.69 -32.73
N LEU A 473 -13.84 38.36 -31.88
CA LEU A 473 -14.95 39.30 -31.60
C LEU A 473 -15.06 39.87 -30.18
N THR A 474 -14.21 39.51 -29.20
CA THR A 474 -14.19 40.20 -27.89
C THR A 474 -12.78 40.26 -27.28
N ARG A 475 -11.94 41.16 -27.80
CA ARG A 475 -10.70 41.57 -27.11
C ARG A 475 -11.02 42.68 -26.10
N HIS A 476 -11.56 42.31 -24.94
CA HIS A 476 -11.29 43.13 -23.75
C HIS A 476 -9.81 42.94 -23.41
N HIS A 477 -9.01 43.98 -23.68
CA HIS A 477 -7.60 44.09 -23.36
C HIS A 477 -7.46 44.35 -21.85
N TYR A 478 -7.57 43.30 -21.03
CA TYR A 478 -7.03 43.39 -19.68
C TYR A 478 -5.51 43.53 -19.79
N SER A 479 -4.94 44.57 -19.19
CA SER A 479 -3.49 44.71 -19.05
C SER A 479 -2.95 43.50 -18.28
N TYR A 480 -1.83 42.93 -18.76
CA TYR A 480 -1.16 41.80 -18.11
C TYR A 480 -0.88 42.09 -16.62
N TYR A 481 -0.49 43.32 -16.30
CA TYR A 481 -0.28 43.79 -14.94
C TYR A 481 -1.56 43.79 -14.10
N GLY A 482 -2.71 44.15 -14.67
CA GLY A 482 -3.99 44.11 -13.97
C GLY A 482 -4.41 42.71 -13.55
N LEU A 483 -4.07 41.68 -14.34
CA LEU A 483 -4.32 40.28 -13.98
C LEU A 483 -3.38 39.80 -12.86
N ILE A 484 -2.13 40.26 -12.83
CA ILE A 484 -1.18 39.96 -11.76
C ILE A 484 -1.62 40.63 -10.46
N ILE A 485 -2.00 41.91 -10.51
CA ILE A 485 -2.51 42.64 -9.34
C ILE A 485 -3.77 41.94 -8.80
N ALA A 486 -4.72 41.59 -9.66
CA ALA A 486 -5.90 40.84 -9.25
C ALA A 486 -5.54 39.51 -8.56
N PHE A 487 -4.54 38.78 -9.08
CA PHE A 487 -4.08 37.54 -8.45
C PHE A 487 -3.63 37.75 -7.01
N PHE A 488 -2.76 38.73 -6.78
CA PHE A 488 -2.25 39.03 -5.45
C PHE A 488 -3.34 39.57 -4.52
N VAL A 489 -4.28 40.36 -5.03
CA VAL A 489 -5.45 40.81 -4.23
C VAL A 489 -6.26 39.61 -3.73
N ILE A 490 -6.62 38.68 -4.61
CA ILE A 490 -7.35 37.46 -4.21
C ILE A 490 -6.52 36.59 -3.27
N PHE A 491 -5.20 36.49 -3.51
CA PHE A 491 -4.28 35.78 -2.62
C PHE A 491 -4.30 36.36 -1.21
N PHE A 492 -4.15 37.68 -1.05
CA PHE A 492 -4.19 38.34 0.26
C PHE A 492 -5.57 38.26 0.93
N ILE A 493 -6.66 38.22 0.16
CA ILE A 493 -8.01 37.98 0.70
C ILE A 493 -8.09 36.56 1.30
N PHE A 494 -7.64 35.53 0.55
CA PHE A 494 -7.64 34.17 1.07
C PHE A 494 -6.69 34.00 2.26
N GLU A 495 -5.55 34.69 2.25
CA GLU A 495 -4.63 34.74 3.39
C GLU A 495 -5.32 35.30 4.64
N ALA A 496 -5.94 36.49 4.53
CA ALA A 496 -6.66 37.12 5.62
C ALA A 496 -7.83 36.26 6.13
N MET A 497 -8.57 35.61 5.22
CA MET A 497 -9.65 34.68 5.59
C MET A 497 -9.12 33.46 6.36
N MET A 498 -8.03 32.85 5.90
CA MET A 498 -7.42 31.68 6.55
C MET A 498 -6.86 32.03 7.94
N VAL A 499 -6.19 33.19 8.08
CA VAL A 499 -5.71 33.68 9.38
C VAL A 499 -6.89 33.90 10.33
N THR A 500 -7.95 34.56 9.85
CA THR A 500 -9.16 34.79 10.65
C THR A 500 -9.82 33.47 11.08
N LEU A 501 -9.87 32.48 10.19
CA LEU A 501 -10.41 31.15 10.50
C LEU A 501 -9.59 30.42 11.58
N CYS A 502 -8.25 30.52 11.54
CA CYS A 502 -7.39 30.00 12.59
C CYS A 502 -7.74 30.58 13.97
N PHE A 503 -7.99 31.90 14.05
CA PHE A 503 -8.35 32.57 15.31
C PHE A 503 -9.76 32.23 15.78
N ILE A 504 -10.76 32.23 14.89
CA ILE A 504 -12.16 31.93 15.26
C ILE A 504 -12.32 30.49 15.76
N THR A 505 -11.58 29.55 15.16
CA THR A 505 -11.70 28.12 15.51
C THR A 505 -10.91 27.73 16.76
N GLU A 506 -10.11 28.63 17.34
CA GLU A 506 -9.20 28.36 18.47
C GLU A 506 -8.43 27.03 18.31
N THR A 507 -8.02 26.73 17.08
CA THR A 507 -7.47 25.42 16.72
C THR A 507 -6.08 25.20 17.29
N LYS A 508 -5.79 23.97 17.72
CA LYS A 508 -4.45 23.52 18.14
C LYS A 508 -3.58 23.06 16.95
N SER A 509 -4.05 23.25 15.72
CA SER A 509 -3.33 22.83 14.51
C SER A 509 -1.98 23.54 14.36
N GLN A 510 -0.94 22.77 14.04
CA GLN A 510 0.40 23.31 13.75
C GLN A 510 0.42 24.21 12.51
N ILE A 511 -0.57 24.10 11.63
CA ILE A 511 -0.70 24.97 10.45
C ILE A 511 -0.97 26.42 10.87
N CYS A 512 -1.66 26.60 12.00
CA CYS A 512 -2.01 27.90 12.57
C CYS A 512 -1.00 28.38 13.64
N SER A 513 0.16 27.73 13.79
CA SER A 513 1.18 28.14 14.78
C SER A 513 2.03 29.33 14.33
N PHE A 514 2.00 29.66 13.03
CA PHE A 514 2.73 30.77 12.40
C PHE A 514 4.25 30.83 12.70
N SER A 515 4.86 29.69 13.01
CA SER A 515 6.31 29.56 13.11
C SER A 515 7.00 29.73 11.75
N SER A 516 8.30 30.01 11.72
CA SER A 516 9.07 30.16 10.48
C SER A 516 9.02 28.91 9.58
N LEU A 517 8.83 27.72 10.15
CA LEU A 517 8.71 26.46 9.43
C LEU A 517 7.27 26.21 8.93
N THR A 518 6.26 26.62 9.69
CA THR A 518 4.83 26.39 9.38
C THR A 518 4.21 27.47 8.48
N SER A 519 4.87 28.62 8.32
CA SER A 519 4.45 29.67 7.39
C SER A 519 4.52 29.24 5.93
N ILE A 520 5.54 28.44 5.53
CA ILE A 520 5.69 27.94 4.16
C ILE A 520 4.49 27.08 3.72
N PRO A 521 4.10 26.00 4.43
CA PRO A 521 2.94 25.20 4.05
C PRO A 521 1.64 26.02 4.12
N PHE A 522 1.51 26.97 5.05
CA PHE A 522 0.36 27.88 5.12
C PHE A 522 0.22 28.72 3.84
N THR A 523 1.30 29.36 3.38
CA THR A 523 1.31 30.14 2.14
C THR A 523 1.01 29.28 0.90
N ILE A 524 1.51 28.04 0.85
CA ILE A 524 1.23 27.10 -0.24
C ILE A 524 -0.26 26.73 -0.30
N ILE A 525 -0.90 26.52 0.86
CA ILE A 525 -2.34 26.24 0.95
C ILE A 525 -3.15 27.42 0.38
N VAL A 526 -2.83 28.66 0.77
CA VAL A 526 -3.48 29.87 0.25
C VAL A 526 -3.27 30.02 -1.27
N LEU A 527 -2.07 29.68 -1.75
CA LEU A 527 -1.77 29.67 -3.19
C LEU A 527 -2.66 28.68 -3.94
N PHE A 528 -2.90 27.48 -3.39
CA PHE A 528 -3.79 26.48 -4.01
C PHE A 528 -5.25 26.95 -4.06
N PHE A 529 -5.75 27.60 -3.00
CA PHE A 529 -7.08 28.24 -3.03
C PHE A 529 -7.18 29.30 -4.15
N THR A 530 -6.14 30.13 -4.27
CA THR A 530 -6.10 31.18 -5.30
C THR A 530 -6.08 30.59 -6.71
N VAL A 531 -5.22 29.59 -6.96
CA VAL A 531 -5.10 28.95 -8.28
C VAL A 531 -6.41 28.25 -8.67
N THR A 532 -7.01 27.46 -7.77
CA THR A 532 -8.27 26.75 -8.03
C THR A 532 -9.42 27.73 -8.32
N TYR A 533 -9.54 28.83 -7.56
CA TYR A 533 -10.51 29.89 -7.83
C TYR A 533 -10.40 30.43 -9.26
N TYR A 534 -9.18 30.76 -9.72
CA TYR A 534 -8.98 31.27 -11.08
C TYR A 534 -9.26 30.24 -12.16
N VAL A 535 -8.94 28.96 -11.93
CA VAL A 535 -9.25 27.88 -12.87
C VAL A 535 -10.76 27.71 -13.01
N ILE A 536 -11.48 27.65 -11.89
CA ILE A 536 -12.95 27.53 -11.86
C ILE A 536 -13.58 28.73 -12.57
N LYS A 537 -13.21 29.96 -12.18
CA LYS A 537 -13.71 31.18 -12.80
C LYS A 537 -13.49 31.19 -14.32
N THR A 538 -12.28 30.85 -14.76
CA THR A 538 -11.97 30.79 -16.19
C THR A 538 -12.79 29.70 -16.90
N GLY A 539 -13.00 28.54 -16.26
CA GLY A 539 -13.84 27.47 -16.80
C GLY A 539 -15.28 27.90 -17.03
N VAL A 540 -15.90 28.49 -16.00
CA VAL A 540 -17.27 29.01 -16.07
C VAL A 540 -17.43 30.05 -17.18
N GLU A 541 -16.47 30.97 -17.34
CA GLU A 541 -16.52 32.00 -18.39
C GLU A 541 -16.28 31.48 -19.81
N LYS A 542 -15.58 30.35 -19.98
CA LYS A 542 -15.10 29.87 -21.29
C LYS A 542 -15.87 28.68 -21.85
N ILE A 543 -16.54 27.90 -21.02
CA ILE A 543 -17.34 26.77 -21.50
C ILE A 543 -18.65 27.30 -22.10
N LYS A 544 -18.70 27.36 -23.44
CA LYS A 544 -19.88 27.80 -24.19
C LYS A 544 -20.70 26.70 -24.88
N ASP A 545 -20.05 25.63 -25.35
CA ASP A 545 -20.69 24.55 -26.11
C ASP A 545 -20.28 23.17 -25.55
N LEU A 546 -21.26 22.37 -25.17
CA LEU A 546 -21.12 20.98 -24.69
C LEU A 546 -22.02 20.02 -25.49
N SER A 547 -22.46 20.42 -26.69
CA SER A 547 -23.35 19.64 -27.55
C SER A 547 -22.85 18.24 -27.88
N CYS A 548 -21.53 18.01 -27.84
CA CYS A 548 -20.93 16.68 -28.00
C CYS A 548 -21.42 15.63 -26.97
N LEU A 549 -21.89 16.06 -25.79
CA LEU A 549 -22.43 15.14 -24.78
C LEU A 549 -23.83 14.62 -25.13
N ASN A 550 -24.52 15.26 -26.08
CA ASN A 550 -25.79 14.75 -26.62
C ASN A 550 -25.60 13.45 -27.40
N ASP A 551 -24.35 13.10 -27.75
CA ASP A 551 -24.01 11.87 -28.44
C ASP A 551 -23.76 10.67 -27.51
N LEU A 552 -23.87 10.86 -26.19
CA LEU A 552 -23.77 9.78 -25.20
C LEU A 552 -24.88 8.73 -25.39
N ASN A 553 -24.49 7.46 -25.41
CA ASN A 553 -25.40 6.32 -25.43
C ASN A 553 -25.54 5.68 -24.03
N THR A 554 -26.43 4.69 -23.89
CA THR A 554 -26.71 4.01 -22.61
C THR A 554 -25.47 3.41 -21.94
N ILE A 555 -24.50 2.91 -22.71
CA ILE A 555 -23.26 2.33 -22.19
C ILE A 555 -22.35 3.42 -21.62
N ASP A 556 -22.33 4.60 -22.26
CA ASP A 556 -21.54 5.73 -21.77
C ASP A 556 -22.09 6.25 -20.45
N TYR A 557 -23.43 6.34 -20.33
CA TYR A 557 -24.08 6.66 -19.06
C TYR A 557 -23.79 5.61 -17.98
N LEU A 558 -23.80 4.32 -18.32
CA LEU A 558 -23.44 3.25 -17.38
C LEU A 558 -22.01 3.43 -16.85
N LEU A 559 -21.05 3.75 -17.72
CA LEU A 559 -19.65 3.98 -17.33
C LEU A 559 -19.50 5.22 -16.45
N ILE A 560 -20.11 6.34 -16.81
CA ILE A 560 -20.04 7.59 -16.04
C ILE A 560 -20.73 7.42 -14.67
N CYS A 561 -21.98 6.95 -14.66
CA CYS A 561 -22.74 6.77 -13.43
C CYS A 561 -22.13 5.67 -12.54
N GLY A 562 -21.67 4.56 -13.10
CA GLY A 562 -21.01 3.50 -12.34
C GLY A 562 -19.72 3.99 -11.68
N THR A 563 -18.94 4.82 -12.38
CA THR A 563 -17.73 5.44 -11.82
C THR A 563 -18.05 6.41 -10.68
N ILE A 564 -19.10 7.22 -10.80
CA ILE A 564 -19.53 8.13 -9.72
C ILE A 564 -20.09 7.34 -8.53
N PHE A 565 -20.91 6.33 -8.79
CA PHE A 565 -21.53 5.49 -7.77
C PHE A 565 -20.50 4.67 -7.00
N HIS A 566 -19.42 4.21 -7.63
CA HIS A 566 -18.30 3.56 -6.94
C HIS A 566 -17.78 4.39 -5.75
N GLY A 567 -17.51 5.68 -5.97
CA GLY A 567 -17.05 6.57 -4.89
C GLY A 567 -18.07 6.70 -3.76
N ILE A 568 -19.36 6.78 -4.09
CA ILE A 568 -20.45 6.90 -3.11
C ILE A 568 -20.65 5.57 -2.34
N SER A 569 -20.36 4.42 -2.95
CA SER A 569 -20.56 3.12 -2.31
C SER A 569 -19.76 2.94 -1.01
N PHE A 570 -18.66 3.68 -0.83
CA PHE A 570 -17.80 3.63 0.35
C PHE A 570 -18.46 4.10 1.66
N PHE A 571 -19.66 4.69 1.62
CA PHE A 571 -20.44 4.93 2.84
C PHE A 571 -20.87 3.63 3.55
N GLY A 572 -20.86 2.48 2.86
CA GLY A 572 -20.98 1.18 3.50
C GLY A 572 -19.61 0.56 3.75
N THR A 573 -19.28 0.24 5.00
CA THR A 573 -18.02 -0.43 5.39
C THR A 573 -17.79 -1.72 4.60
N SER A 574 -18.84 -2.52 4.41
CA SER A 574 -18.78 -3.76 3.64
C SER A 574 -18.46 -3.56 2.15
N PHE A 575 -18.78 -2.40 1.56
CA PHE A 575 -18.38 -2.08 0.18
C PHE A 575 -16.89 -1.70 0.07
N ILE A 576 -16.25 -1.31 1.18
CA ILE A 576 -14.80 -1.09 1.23
C ILE A 576 -14.08 -2.43 1.35
N GLU A 577 -14.54 -3.31 2.24
CA GLU A 577 -13.95 -4.65 2.44
C GLU A 577 -14.11 -5.52 1.19
N GLU A 578 -15.30 -5.51 0.60
CA GLU A 578 -15.68 -6.33 -0.56
C GLU A 578 -15.70 -5.51 -1.86
N GLU A 579 -14.83 -4.51 -1.99
CA GLU A 579 -14.79 -3.58 -3.15
C GLU A 579 -14.69 -4.32 -4.50
N HIS A 580 -14.00 -5.45 -4.52
CA HIS A 580 -13.87 -6.31 -5.69
C HIS A 580 -15.23 -6.79 -6.23
N MET A 581 -16.20 -7.09 -5.37
CA MET A 581 -17.55 -7.52 -5.79
C MET A 581 -18.28 -6.42 -6.54
N THR A 582 -18.09 -5.16 -6.14
CA THR A 582 -18.65 -3.99 -6.82
C THR A 582 -18.11 -3.87 -8.24
N TRP A 583 -16.79 -4.01 -8.41
CA TRP A 583 -16.16 -3.98 -9.73
C TRP A 583 -16.58 -5.17 -10.60
N TYR A 584 -16.68 -6.38 -10.04
CA TYR A 584 -17.17 -7.55 -10.76
C TYR A 584 -18.62 -7.36 -11.22
N PHE A 585 -19.47 -6.77 -10.38
CA PHE A 585 -20.84 -6.46 -10.75
C PHE A 585 -20.90 -5.45 -11.90
N PHE A 586 -20.16 -4.33 -11.82
CA PHE A 586 -20.12 -3.33 -12.90
C PHE A 586 -19.59 -3.91 -14.21
N TRP A 587 -18.53 -4.72 -14.14
CA TRP A 587 -17.96 -5.34 -15.31
C TRP A 587 -18.92 -6.32 -15.97
N ASN A 588 -19.49 -7.26 -15.21
CA ASN A 588 -20.45 -8.23 -15.74
C ASN A 588 -21.65 -7.53 -16.37
N THR A 589 -22.13 -6.45 -15.74
CA THR A 589 -23.20 -5.60 -16.27
C THR A 589 -22.78 -4.98 -17.60
N LEU A 590 -21.60 -4.35 -17.67
CA LEU A 590 -21.07 -3.78 -18.91
C LEU A 590 -20.94 -4.83 -20.03
N MET A 591 -20.32 -5.97 -19.74
CA MET A 591 -20.12 -7.06 -20.71
C MET A 591 -21.46 -7.58 -21.23
N PHE A 592 -22.45 -7.74 -20.35
CA PHE A 592 -23.80 -8.16 -20.72
C PHE A 592 -24.49 -7.14 -21.63
N PHE A 593 -24.49 -5.85 -21.27
CA PHE A 593 -25.11 -4.80 -22.09
C PHE A 593 -24.44 -4.66 -23.47
N VAL A 594 -23.11 -4.73 -23.54
CA VAL A 594 -22.39 -4.68 -24.82
C VAL A 594 -22.71 -5.91 -25.68
N LEU A 595 -22.76 -7.10 -25.09
CA LEU A 595 -23.12 -8.33 -25.80
C LEU A 595 -24.55 -8.26 -26.34
N VAL A 596 -25.53 -7.91 -25.50
CA VAL A 596 -26.94 -7.79 -25.89
C VAL A 596 -27.09 -6.76 -27.01
N ARG A 597 -26.48 -5.57 -26.88
CA ARG A 597 -26.51 -4.55 -27.93
C ARG A 597 -25.93 -5.06 -29.25
N THR A 598 -24.81 -5.78 -29.19
CA THR A 598 -24.17 -6.34 -30.39
C THR A 598 -25.08 -7.40 -31.05
N LEU A 599 -25.66 -8.31 -30.26
CA LEU A 599 -26.57 -9.34 -30.76
C LEU A 599 -27.84 -8.75 -31.37
N VAL A 600 -28.47 -7.78 -30.70
CA VAL A 600 -29.68 -7.10 -31.21
C VAL A 600 -29.40 -6.48 -32.58
N ILE A 601 -28.27 -5.79 -32.74
CA ILE A 601 -27.92 -5.15 -34.01
C ILE A 601 -27.63 -6.17 -35.12
N VAL A 602 -26.90 -7.24 -34.80
CA VAL A 602 -26.63 -8.33 -35.74
C VAL A 602 -27.94 -9.00 -36.18
N ILE A 603 -28.83 -9.32 -35.25
CA ILE A 603 -30.14 -9.91 -35.54
C ILE A 603 -30.99 -8.96 -36.39
N MET A 604 -31.10 -7.69 -36.01
CA MET A 604 -31.84 -6.69 -36.78
C MET A 604 -31.33 -6.56 -38.22
N TYR A 605 -30.00 -6.56 -38.40
CA TYR A 605 -29.39 -6.51 -39.72
C TYR A 605 -29.67 -7.78 -40.53
N LEU A 606 -29.50 -8.98 -39.94
CA LEU A 606 -29.78 -10.25 -40.62
C LEU A 606 -31.26 -10.34 -41.05
N THR A 607 -32.19 -9.94 -40.18
CA THR A 607 -33.63 -9.90 -40.49
C THR A 607 -33.92 -8.93 -41.65
N ARG A 608 -33.32 -7.73 -41.66
CA ARG A 608 -33.49 -6.75 -42.75
C ARG A 608 -32.88 -7.24 -44.06
N LYS A 609 -31.75 -7.95 -44.00
CA LYS A 609 -31.10 -8.59 -45.16
C LYS A 609 -31.98 -9.69 -45.74
N LEU A 610 -32.59 -10.52 -44.89
CA LEU A 610 -33.53 -11.58 -45.29
C LEU A 610 -34.80 -11.03 -45.96
N ILE A 611 -35.33 -9.90 -45.48
CA ILE A 611 -36.54 -9.26 -46.03
C ILE A 611 -36.26 -8.44 -47.31
N GLY A 612 -34.98 -8.31 -47.72
CA GLY A 612 -34.62 -7.56 -48.92
C GLY A 612 -34.80 -6.04 -48.77
N ALA A 613 -34.61 -5.48 -47.57
CA ALA A 613 -34.75 -4.05 -47.34
C ALA A 613 -33.72 -3.23 -48.16
N THR A 614 -34.20 -2.20 -48.86
CA THR A 614 -33.38 -1.32 -49.74
C THR A 614 -32.20 -0.67 -49.01
N GLU A 615 -32.38 -0.30 -47.73
CA GLU A 615 -31.31 0.29 -46.89
C GLU A 615 -30.04 -0.58 -46.75
N VAL A 616 -30.17 -1.91 -46.88
CA VAL A 616 -29.06 -2.87 -46.79
C VAL A 616 -28.46 -3.17 -48.16
N GLN A 617 -29.28 -3.20 -49.21
CA GLN A 617 -28.84 -3.48 -50.59
C GLN A 617 -28.05 -2.30 -51.18
N ASP A 618 -28.43 -1.07 -50.88
CA ASP A 618 -27.83 0.14 -51.47
C ASP A 618 -26.54 0.61 -50.77
N LYS A 619 -26.09 -0.08 -49.71
CA LYS A 619 -24.91 0.30 -48.91
C LYS A 619 -23.92 -0.87 -48.72
N PRO A 620 -23.01 -1.12 -49.69
CA PRO A 620 -22.04 -2.22 -49.61
C PRO A 620 -21.09 -2.11 -48.40
N GLU A 621 -20.82 -0.89 -47.92
CA GLU A 621 -20.00 -0.66 -46.72
C GLU A 621 -20.69 -1.12 -45.42
N LEU A 622 -22.02 -1.01 -45.34
CA LEU A 622 -22.80 -1.49 -44.20
C LEU A 622 -22.80 -3.03 -44.15
N ASP A 623 -22.95 -3.68 -45.31
CA ASP A 623 -22.91 -5.14 -45.44
C ASP A 623 -21.55 -5.72 -45.01
N ARG A 624 -20.44 -5.10 -45.47
CA ARG A 624 -19.08 -5.48 -45.07
C ARG A 624 -18.86 -5.33 -43.56
N ARG A 625 -19.32 -4.23 -42.96
CA ARG A 625 -19.18 -3.98 -41.51
C ARG A 625 -19.99 -4.97 -40.70
N MET A 626 -21.26 -5.19 -41.02
CA MET A 626 -22.13 -6.08 -40.26
C MET A 626 -21.72 -7.55 -40.37
N THR A 627 -21.23 -7.97 -41.54
CA THR A 627 -20.59 -9.29 -41.72
C THR A 627 -19.34 -9.41 -40.85
N THR A 628 -18.50 -8.37 -40.81
CA THR A 628 -17.31 -8.34 -39.94
C THR A 628 -17.68 -8.39 -38.46
N VAL A 629 -18.73 -7.68 -38.03
CA VAL A 629 -19.23 -7.68 -36.64
C VAL A 629 -19.74 -9.07 -36.25
N GLY A 630 -20.63 -9.67 -37.04
CA GLY A 630 -21.20 -10.99 -36.74
C GLY A 630 -20.15 -12.13 -36.73
N VAL A 631 -19.28 -12.17 -37.74
CA VAL A 631 -18.30 -13.27 -37.89
C VAL A 631 -17.09 -13.10 -36.97
N THR A 632 -16.65 -11.87 -36.70
CA THR A 632 -15.36 -11.65 -36.03
C THR A 632 -15.43 -11.03 -34.64
N ILE A 633 -16.55 -10.40 -34.24
CA ILE A 633 -16.64 -9.69 -32.95
C ILE A 633 -17.39 -10.52 -31.91
N VAL A 634 -18.54 -11.12 -32.27
CA VAL A 634 -19.34 -11.95 -31.33
C VAL A 634 -18.54 -13.12 -30.72
N PRO A 635 -17.76 -13.92 -31.48
CA PRO A 635 -16.96 -15.00 -30.88
C PRO A 635 -15.87 -14.49 -29.92
N LYS A 636 -15.27 -13.34 -30.22
CA LYS A 636 -14.25 -12.72 -29.35
C LYS A 636 -14.84 -12.28 -28.01
N TRP A 637 -16.12 -11.90 -27.99
CA TRP A 637 -16.84 -11.57 -26.76
C TRP A 637 -17.14 -12.78 -25.89
N LEU A 638 -17.60 -13.87 -26.50
CA LEU A 638 -17.80 -15.12 -25.76
C LEU A 638 -16.48 -15.61 -25.15
N LEU A 639 -15.38 -15.48 -25.89
CA LEU A 639 -14.04 -15.78 -25.39
C LEU A 639 -13.63 -14.85 -24.23
N LEU A 640 -13.90 -13.55 -24.31
CA LEU A 640 -13.64 -12.61 -23.22
C LEU A 640 -14.46 -12.95 -21.97
N ILE A 641 -15.75 -13.27 -22.11
CA ILE A 641 -16.60 -13.64 -20.97
C ILE A 641 -16.09 -14.93 -20.32
N ALA A 642 -15.71 -15.93 -21.12
CA ALA A 642 -15.10 -17.16 -20.62
C ALA A 642 -13.77 -16.90 -19.90
N LEU A 643 -12.91 -16.04 -20.48
CA LEU A 643 -11.66 -15.62 -19.87
C LEU A 643 -11.90 -14.93 -18.52
N HIS A 644 -12.82 -13.96 -18.44
CA HIS A 644 -13.12 -13.25 -17.21
C HIS A 644 -13.78 -14.15 -16.15
N ARG A 645 -14.55 -15.17 -16.56
CA ARG A 645 -15.07 -16.20 -15.64
C ARG A 645 -13.94 -17.01 -15.03
N TYR A 646 -12.93 -17.39 -15.82
CA TYR A 646 -11.73 -18.06 -15.33
C TYR A 646 -10.88 -17.15 -14.44
N LEU A 647 -10.61 -15.91 -14.87
CA LEU A 647 -9.81 -14.95 -14.11
C LEU A 647 -10.41 -14.64 -12.73
N ARG A 648 -11.74 -14.68 -12.60
CA ARG A 648 -12.42 -14.49 -11.32
C ARG A 648 -12.14 -15.61 -10.30
N THR A 649 -11.83 -16.81 -10.75
CA THR A 649 -11.50 -17.93 -9.85
C THR A 649 -10.01 -18.03 -9.57
N MET A 650 -9.17 -17.14 -10.14
CA MET A 650 -7.72 -17.21 -10.00
C MET A 650 -7.26 -16.99 -8.57
N ASN A 651 -7.75 -15.92 -7.93
CA ASN A 651 -7.46 -15.61 -6.54
C ASN A 651 -8.77 -15.18 -5.86
N GLN A 652 -9.07 -15.71 -4.68
CA GLN A 652 -10.14 -15.19 -3.83
C GLN A 652 -9.66 -13.91 -3.14
N THR A 653 -10.55 -12.94 -3.04
CA THR A 653 -10.28 -11.64 -2.41
C THR A 653 -11.38 -11.29 -1.43
N GLY A 654 -11.09 -10.40 -0.48
CA GLY A 654 -12.03 -10.05 0.58
C GLY A 654 -11.86 -10.93 1.82
N ASP A 655 -12.79 -10.78 2.77
CA ASP A 655 -12.79 -11.57 4.00
C ASP A 655 -13.78 -12.72 3.91
N ARG A 656 -14.88 -12.52 3.17
CA ARG A 656 -15.85 -13.58 2.90
C ARG A 656 -15.30 -14.56 1.89
N TRP A 657 -15.37 -15.85 2.23
CA TRP A 657 -14.98 -16.96 1.36
C TRP A 657 -13.49 -17.10 1.07
N LEU A 658 -12.64 -16.29 1.70
CA LEU A 658 -11.17 -16.41 1.57
C LEU A 658 -10.66 -17.79 2.02
N PHE A 659 -11.39 -18.49 2.90
CA PHE A 659 -11.05 -19.84 3.36
C PHE A 659 -11.36 -20.95 2.34
N LEU A 660 -12.10 -20.66 1.27
CA LEU A 660 -12.42 -21.64 0.24
C LEU A 660 -11.27 -21.73 -0.77
N PRO A 661 -10.88 -22.94 -1.19
CA PRO A 661 -9.78 -23.10 -2.13
C PRO A 661 -10.12 -22.48 -3.49
N ASP A 662 -9.12 -21.88 -4.11
CA ASP A 662 -9.22 -21.25 -5.43
C ASP A 662 -8.31 -21.89 -6.49
N THR A 663 -8.26 -21.29 -7.68
CA THR A 663 -7.44 -21.84 -8.77
C THR A 663 -5.95 -21.71 -8.47
N ALA A 664 -5.52 -20.65 -7.79
CA ALA A 664 -4.13 -20.49 -7.37
C ALA A 664 -3.76 -21.53 -6.31
N ASP A 665 -4.61 -21.77 -5.31
CA ASP A 665 -4.41 -22.82 -4.30
C ASP A 665 -4.25 -24.19 -4.96
N TRP A 666 -5.16 -24.51 -5.89
CA TRP A 666 -5.08 -25.76 -6.66
C TRP A 666 -3.79 -25.85 -7.48
N LEU A 667 -3.38 -24.78 -8.16
CA LEU A 667 -2.14 -24.76 -8.96
C LEU A 667 -0.89 -24.87 -8.07
N ASN A 668 -0.88 -24.26 -6.89
CA ASN A 668 0.26 -24.26 -5.99
C ASN A 668 0.39 -25.57 -5.19
N ALA A 669 -0.62 -26.45 -5.19
CA ALA A 669 -0.55 -27.76 -4.56
C ALA A 669 0.58 -28.61 -5.20
N PRO A 670 1.41 -29.33 -4.42
CA PRO A 670 2.57 -30.07 -4.94
C PRO A 670 2.23 -31.07 -6.04
N GLU A 671 1.09 -31.74 -5.94
CA GLU A 671 0.57 -32.68 -6.95
C GLU A 671 0.26 -32.03 -8.31
N ASN A 672 0.02 -30.72 -8.34
CA ASN A 672 -0.33 -29.97 -9.54
C ASN A 672 0.82 -29.10 -10.08
N ALA A 673 2.04 -29.28 -9.56
CA ALA A 673 3.21 -28.51 -9.97
C ALA A 673 3.43 -28.49 -11.49
N PHE A 674 3.14 -29.59 -12.19
CA PHE A 674 3.19 -29.65 -13.66
C PHE A 674 2.26 -28.62 -14.33
N TYR A 675 1.02 -28.49 -13.84
CA TYR A 675 0.05 -27.53 -14.37
C TYR A 675 0.46 -26.08 -14.09
N LEU A 676 1.02 -25.81 -12.90
CA LEU A 676 1.56 -24.48 -12.57
C LEU A 676 2.72 -24.09 -13.49
N GLN A 677 3.63 -25.02 -13.76
CA GLN A 677 4.73 -24.81 -14.70
C GLN A 677 4.23 -24.57 -16.12
N ALA A 678 3.26 -25.36 -16.59
CA ALA A 678 2.62 -25.15 -17.90
C ALA A 678 1.94 -23.77 -17.96
N HIS A 679 1.24 -23.37 -16.90
CA HIS A 679 0.58 -22.08 -16.79
C HIS A 679 1.56 -20.90 -16.87
N LEU A 680 2.68 -20.99 -16.14
CA LEU A 680 3.78 -20.04 -16.18
C LEU A 680 4.37 -19.89 -17.59
N VAL A 681 4.65 -21.02 -18.27
CA VAL A 681 5.22 -21.03 -19.62
C VAL A 681 4.23 -20.43 -20.63
N VAL A 682 2.97 -20.86 -20.61
CA VAL A 682 1.93 -20.37 -21.54
C VAL A 682 1.69 -18.87 -21.34
N GLY A 683 1.59 -18.37 -20.11
CA GLY A 683 1.43 -16.94 -19.85
C GLY A 683 2.64 -16.11 -20.29
N THR A 684 3.86 -16.62 -20.08
CA THR A 684 5.10 -15.95 -20.51
C THR A 684 5.22 -15.89 -22.03
N LEU A 685 4.94 -17.00 -22.73
CA LEU A 685 4.96 -17.05 -24.20
C LEU A 685 3.84 -16.21 -24.81
N SER A 686 2.65 -16.22 -24.24
CA SER A 686 1.53 -15.38 -24.71
C SER A 686 1.86 -13.89 -24.59
N THR A 687 2.59 -13.50 -23.54
CA THR A 687 3.09 -12.13 -23.37
C THR A 687 4.14 -11.78 -24.40
N LEU A 688 5.07 -12.70 -24.70
CA LEU A 688 6.02 -12.52 -25.80
C LEU A 688 5.30 -12.30 -27.13
N VAL A 689 4.27 -13.10 -27.45
CA VAL A 689 3.47 -12.93 -28.67
C VAL A 689 2.82 -11.54 -28.72
N ALA A 690 2.23 -11.08 -27.61
CA ALA A 690 1.67 -9.73 -27.51
C ALA A 690 2.73 -8.64 -27.71
N CYS A 691 3.91 -8.77 -27.07
CA CYS A 691 5.03 -7.86 -27.23
C CYS A 691 5.51 -7.78 -28.69
N LEU A 692 5.72 -8.94 -29.33
CA LEU A 692 6.14 -9.03 -30.74
C LEU A 692 5.12 -8.41 -31.69
N TYR A 693 3.82 -8.62 -31.44
CA TYR A 693 2.76 -7.98 -32.21
C TYR A 693 2.77 -6.45 -32.09
N ASN A 694 3.05 -5.91 -30.89
CA ASN A 694 3.18 -4.48 -30.67
C ASN A 694 4.39 -3.86 -31.38
N LEU A 695 5.45 -4.65 -31.68
CA LEU A 695 6.63 -4.13 -32.38
C LEU A 695 6.33 -3.63 -33.80
N ARG A 696 5.17 -3.95 -34.39
CA ARG A 696 4.75 -3.39 -35.69
C ARG A 696 4.62 -1.86 -35.69
N TYR A 697 4.51 -1.24 -34.52
CA TYR A 697 4.48 0.22 -34.35
C TYR A 697 5.87 0.83 -34.18
N MET A 698 6.91 -0.01 -34.07
CA MET A 698 8.32 0.39 -34.04
C MET A 698 8.85 0.48 -35.47
N ASN A 699 9.65 1.51 -35.75
CA ASN A 699 10.25 1.74 -37.08
C ASN A 699 11.72 1.29 -37.13
N ASN A 700 12.29 1.26 -38.35
CA ASN A 700 13.71 1.16 -38.76
C ASN A 700 14.61 0.05 -38.16
N ILE A 701 14.27 -0.54 -37.01
CA ILE A 701 15.11 -1.45 -36.23
C ILE A 701 14.29 -2.60 -35.64
N LEU A 702 13.18 -2.96 -36.30
CA LEU A 702 12.25 -4.02 -35.89
C LEU A 702 12.98 -5.33 -35.52
N ASN A 703 13.99 -5.72 -36.30
CA ASN A 703 14.75 -6.95 -36.08
C ASN A 703 15.52 -6.92 -34.76
N ILE A 704 16.18 -5.81 -34.43
CA ILE A 704 16.93 -5.69 -33.16
C ILE A 704 15.95 -5.65 -31.99
N HIS A 705 14.85 -4.90 -32.09
CA HIS A 705 13.83 -4.91 -31.03
C HIS A 705 13.22 -6.30 -30.83
N THR A 706 13.04 -7.08 -31.90
CA THR A 706 12.58 -8.48 -31.84
C THR A 706 13.57 -9.33 -31.07
N VAL A 707 14.86 -9.29 -31.44
CA VAL A 707 15.93 -10.04 -30.76
C VAL A 707 16.03 -9.65 -29.28
N LEU A 708 16.04 -8.35 -28.96
CA LEU A 708 16.11 -7.86 -27.59
C LEU A 708 14.87 -8.26 -26.77
N THR A 709 13.67 -8.26 -27.37
CA THR A 709 12.44 -8.70 -26.69
C THR A 709 12.50 -10.19 -26.37
N ILE A 710 12.96 -11.02 -27.32
CA ILE A 710 13.17 -12.46 -27.10
C ILE A 710 14.22 -12.70 -26.02
N ALA A 711 15.33 -11.95 -26.03
CA ALA A 711 16.38 -12.05 -25.02
C ALA A 711 15.91 -11.63 -23.62
N ALA A 712 15.07 -10.59 -23.52
CA ALA A 712 14.45 -10.18 -22.26
C ALA A 712 13.53 -11.29 -21.73
N THR A 713 12.68 -11.89 -22.58
CA THR A 713 11.83 -13.03 -22.19
C THR A 713 12.64 -14.26 -21.80
N ALA A 714 13.73 -14.55 -22.52
CA ALA A 714 14.65 -15.64 -22.16
C ALA A 714 15.29 -15.42 -20.79
N SER A 715 15.63 -14.17 -20.44
CA SER A 715 16.13 -13.81 -19.11
C SER A 715 15.08 -14.10 -18.02
N ILE A 716 13.79 -13.90 -18.30
CA ILE A 716 12.71 -14.24 -17.36
C ILE A 716 12.64 -15.76 -17.16
N PHE A 717 12.72 -16.57 -18.22
CA PHE A 717 12.79 -18.03 -18.08
C PHE A 717 14.01 -18.49 -17.29
N CYS A 718 15.21 -17.95 -17.59
CA CYS A 718 16.42 -18.25 -16.83
C CYS A 718 16.25 -17.89 -15.35
N TYR A 719 15.63 -16.75 -15.06
CA TYR A 719 15.32 -16.35 -13.69
C TYR A 719 14.36 -17.33 -13.00
N ARG A 720 13.30 -17.80 -13.69
CA ARG A 720 12.35 -18.79 -13.14
C ARG A 720 13.00 -20.14 -12.88
N ILE A 721 13.94 -20.57 -13.72
CA ILE A 721 14.74 -21.80 -13.51
C ILE A 721 15.69 -21.62 -12.33
N ALA A 722 16.46 -20.53 -12.30
CA ALA A 722 17.42 -20.24 -11.22
C ALA A 722 16.75 -20.02 -9.85
N SER A 723 15.50 -19.54 -9.84
CA SER A 723 14.69 -19.42 -8.62
C SER A 723 13.86 -20.67 -8.29
N GLN A 724 14.07 -21.77 -9.02
CA GLN A 724 13.39 -23.06 -8.86
C GLN A 724 11.86 -23.01 -9.02
N ALA A 725 11.35 -21.97 -9.69
CA ALA A 725 9.92 -21.83 -10.02
C ALA A 725 9.53 -22.56 -11.31
N LEU A 726 10.51 -23.00 -12.10
CA LEU A 726 10.32 -23.77 -13.34
C LEU A 726 11.37 -24.87 -13.40
N GLU A 727 10.95 -26.12 -13.54
CA GLU A 727 11.88 -27.24 -13.74
C GLU A 727 12.39 -27.23 -15.18
N SER A 728 13.64 -27.64 -15.34
CA SER A 728 14.32 -27.64 -16.63
C SER A 728 15.37 -28.73 -16.69
N PRO A 729 15.60 -29.35 -17.86
CA PRO A 729 16.70 -30.30 -18.05
C PRO A 729 18.09 -29.64 -18.01
N PHE A 730 18.17 -28.30 -18.03
CA PHE A 730 19.43 -27.55 -17.97
C PHE A 730 19.84 -27.27 -16.51
N GLU A 731 20.52 -28.25 -15.88
CA GLU A 731 20.98 -28.13 -14.49
C GLU A 731 21.92 -26.93 -14.25
N ASP A 732 22.75 -26.58 -15.23
CA ASP A 732 23.70 -25.47 -15.10
C ASP A 732 23.00 -24.14 -14.78
N ILE A 733 21.83 -23.87 -15.39
CA ILE A 733 21.09 -22.60 -15.21
C ILE A 733 20.58 -22.48 -13.77
N LYS A 734 20.27 -23.59 -13.10
CA LYS A 734 19.83 -23.58 -11.69
C LYS A 734 20.90 -23.02 -10.75
N THR A 735 22.18 -23.08 -11.15
CA THR A 735 23.31 -22.55 -10.37
C THR A 735 23.60 -21.07 -10.64
N TRP A 736 22.97 -20.46 -11.63
CA TRP A 736 23.22 -19.07 -12.00
C TRP A 736 22.65 -18.11 -10.97
N ASP A 737 23.36 -17.01 -10.70
CA ASP A 737 22.89 -15.97 -9.78
C ASP A 737 21.65 -15.25 -10.35
N PRO A 738 20.47 -15.38 -9.69
CA PRO A 738 19.23 -14.74 -10.13
C PRO A 738 19.33 -13.21 -10.21
N VAL A 739 20.18 -12.58 -9.41
CA VAL A 739 20.38 -11.12 -9.43
C VAL A 739 21.07 -10.69 -10.72
N ASN A 740 22.12 -11.42 -11.13
CA ASN A 740 22.82 -11.11 -12.36
C ASN A 740 21.92 -11.26 -13.58
N ILE A 741 21.07 -12.30 -13.60
CA ILE A 741 20.05 -12.50 -14.65
C ILE A 741 19.12 -11.28 -14.73
N VAL A 742 18.60 -10.82 -13.58
CA VAL A 742 17.71 -9.65 -13.54
C VAL A 742 18.44 -8.36 -13.94
N ASN A 743 19.72 -8.20 -13.61
CA ASN A 743 20.52 -7.06 -14.06
C ASN A 743 20.70 -7.04 -15.59
N VAL A 744 20.96 -8.20 -16.20
CA VAL A 744 21.00 -8.35 -17.66
C VAL A 744 19.65 -7.99 -18.28
N PHE A 745 18.55 -8.47 -17.68
CA PHE A 745 17.20 -8.09 -18.11
C PHE A 745 16.99 -6.57 -18.11
N TRP A 746 17.36 -5.86 -17.03
CA TRP A 746 17.26 -4.40 -16.98
C TRP A 746 18.13 -3.70 -18.03
N ALA A 747 19.35 -4.19 -18.25
CA ALA A 747 20.25 -3.66 -19.27
C ALA A 747 19.63 -3.79 -20.67
N ILE A 748 19.00 -4.93 -21.00
CA ILE A 748 18.31 -5.15 -22.27
C ILE A 748 17.18 -4.12 -22.46
N LEU A 749 16.34 -3.88 -21.46
CA LEU A 749 15.24 -2.91 -21.55
C LEU A 749 15.75 -1.47 -21.76
N ILE A 750 16.83 -1.08 -21.07
CA ILE A 750 17.47 0.23 -21.22
C ILE A 750 18.03 0.36 -22.65
N ILE A 751 18.74 -0.66 -23.13
CA ILE A 751 19.30 -0.71 -24.48
C ILE A 751 18.20 -0.56 -25.54
N GLN A 752 17.06 -1.21 -25.37
CA GLN A 752 15.91 -1.04 -26.27
C GLN A 752 15.45 0.42 -26.35
N PHE A 753 15.32 1.10 -25.20
CA PHE A 753 14.89 2.50 -25.16
C PHE A 753 15.94 3.46 -25.78
N VAL A 754 17.23 3.22 -25.52
CA VAL A 754 18.32 4.01 -26.09
C VAL A 754 18.38 3.85 -27.61
N PHE A 755 18.30 2.61 -28.13
CA PHE A 755 18.30 2.37 -29.58
C PHE A 755 17.12 3.04 -30.27
N GLU A 756 15.95 3.02 -29.65
CA GLU A 756 14.77 3.67 -30.18
C GLU A 756 14.99 5.18 -30.35
N ILE A 757 15.53 5.86 -29.34
CA ILE A 757 15.86 7.29 -29.41
C ILE A 757 16.94 7.57 -30.47
N LEU A 758 18.02 6.79 -30.48
CA LEU A 758 19.12 6.95 -31.44
C LEU A 758 18.65 6.75 -32.88
N SER A 759 17.66 5.89 -33.08
CA SER A 759 17.02 5.71 -34.38
C SER A 759 16.44 7.05 -34.86
N TYR A 760 15.61 7.72 -34.03
CA TYR A 760 14.89 8.98 -34.35
C TYR A 760 15.79 10.21 -34.47
N ILE A 761 16.96 10.21 -33.83
CA ILE A 761 17.96 11.27 -34.01
C ILE A 761 18.77 11.07 -35.31
N GLY A 762 18.70 9.88 -35.93
CA GLY A 762 19.44 9.54 -37.14
C GLY A 762 20.90 9.18 -36.89
N ALA A 763 21.30 8.97 -35.63
CA ALA A 763 22.67 8.64 -35.23
C ALA A 763 23.17 7.32 -35.87
N LEU A 764 22.26 6.36 -36.06
CA LEU A 764 22.60 5.05 -36.61
C LEU A 764 22.97 5.06 -38.10
N ARG A 765 22.61 6.13 -38.84
CA ARG A 765 23.12 6.32 -40.22
C ARG A 765 24.64 6.50 -40.25
N TYR A 766 25.21 7.17 -39.24
CA TYR A 766 26.67 7.35 -39.14
C TYR A 766 27.42 6.05 -38.88
N CYS A 767 26.73 5.05 -38.31
CA CYS A 767 27.28 3.73 -38.03
C CYS A 767 27.10 2.73 -39.19
N GLY A 768 26.71 3.19 -40.38
CA GLY A 768 26.57 2.33 -41.58
C GLY A 768 25.23 1.59 -41.71
N PHE A 769 24.25 1.82 -40.82
CA PHE A 769 22.92 1.24 -40.96
C PHE A 769 22.09 2.05 -41.97
N GLN A 770 22.04 1.59 -43.22
CA GLN A 770 21.13 2.12 -44.23
C GLN A 770 19.72 1.54 -44.04
N PRO A 771 18.64 2.36 -44.08
CA PRO A 771 17.29 1.82 -44.10
C PRO A 771 17.10 1.01 -45.39
N LEU A 772 16.58 -0.21 -45.27
CA LEU A 772 16.28 -1.10 -46.41
C LEU A 772 15.49 -0.36 -47.49
N ASP A 773 16.11 -0.20 -48.65
CA ASP A 773 15.53 0.47 -49.81
C ASP A 773 14.50 -0.47 -50.44
N THR A 774 13.21 -0.25 -50.17
CA THR A 774 12.13 -1.00 -50.83
C THR A 774 11.46 -0.11 -51.86
N GLN A 775 11.82 -0.32 -53.13
CA GLN A 775 11.17 0.24 -54.32
C GLN A 775 9.73 -0.30 -54.53
N THR A 776 8.88 -0.17 -53.52
CA THR A 776 7.43 -0.45 -53.63
C THR A 776 6.64 0.74 -53.11
N PRO A 777 5.78 1.38 -53.92
CA PRO A 777 4.99 2.57 -53.54
C PRO A 777 4.01 2.35 -52.37
N ALA A 778 3.86 1.10 -51.90
CA ALA A 778 2.88 0.68 -50.89
C ALA A 778 3.50 0.37 -49.50
N SER A 779 4.79 0.61 -49.30
CA SER A 779 5.46 0.40 -48.01
C SER A 779 5.06 1.50 -47.01
N LYS A 780 4.19 1.18 -46.05
CA LYS A 780 3.81 2.07 -44.91
C LYS A 780 4.94 2.28 -43.88
N ARG A 781 6.22 2.15 -44.27
CA ARG A 781 7.37 2.34 -43.36
C ARG A 781 7.83 3.80 -43.36
N PHE A 782 8.11 4.34 -42.18
CA PHE A 782 8.52 5.72 -41.96
C PHE A 782 9.89 6.01 -42.62
N VAL A 783 9.93 7.02 -43.47
CA VAL A 783 11.16 7.53 -44.10
C VAL A 783 11.53 8.85 -43.44
N TYR A 784 12.73 8.95 -42.85
CA TYR A 784 13.24 10.17 -42.19
C TYR A 784 13.10 11.44 -43.03
N ASN A 785 13.22 11.28 -44.34
CA ASN A 785 13.23 12.36 -45.31
C ASN A 785 12.03 12.20 -46.25
N LYS A 786 10.81 12.37 -45.76
CA LYS A 786 9.68 12.64 -46.65
C LYS A 786 9.62 14.16 -46.86
N PRO A 787 10.07 14.70 -48.00
CA PRO A 787 9.89 16.11 -48.29
C PRO A 787 8.41 16.45 -48.20
N LYS A 788 8.09 17.62 -47.62
CA LYS A 788 6.71 18.13 -47.57
C LYS A 788 6.18 18.15 -49.00
N ALA A 789 5.04 17.51 -49.27
CA ALA A 789 4.47 17.49 -50.60
C ALA A 789 4.29 18.94 -51.08
N LYS A 790 4.82 19.27 -52.26
CA LYS A 790 4.61 20.59 -52.87
C LYS A 790 3.11 20.72 -53.18
N THR A 791 2.38 21.47 -52.38
CA THR A 791 1.10 22.01 -52.80
C THR A 791 1.40 23.15 -53.77
N GLU A 792 0.89 23.06 -54.99
CA GLU A 792 0.96 24.11 -56.00
C GLU A 792 0.35 25.41 -55.42
N ASP A 793 0.92 26.56 -55.78
CA ASP A 793 0.47 27.94 -55.46
C ASP A 793 1.00 28.67 -54.20
N TYR A 794 2.31 28.61 -53.92
CA TYR A 794 2.96 29.67 -53.14
C TYR A 794 4.31 30.07 -53.75
N PHE A 795 4.54 31.38 -53.93
CA PHE A 795 5.83 31.95 -54.29
C PHE A 795 6.83 31.71 -53.13
N TYR A 796 7.88 30.94 -53.39
CA TYR A 796 8.83 30.44 -52.40
C TYR A 796 9.98 31.43 -52.10
N ASP A 797 10.28 31.67 -50.81
CA ASP A 797 11.55 32.24 -50.34
C ASP A 797 12.53 31.09 -50.02
N PRO A 798 13.68 30.95 -50.73
CA PRO A 798 14.63 29.85 -50.56
C PRO A 798 15.32 29.78 -49.19
N MET A 799 15.26 30.84 -48.37
CA MET A 799 15.99 30.89 -47.10
C MET A 799 15.18 30.46 -45.86
N MET A 800 13.86 30.22 -45.96
CA MET A 800 13.01 30.10 -44.75
C MET A 800 12.05 28.90 -44.61
N GLU A 801 12.00 27.91 -45.49
CA GLU A 801 11.15 26.72 -45.26
C GLU A 801 11.90 25.44 -44.81
N GLU A 802 11.43 24.86 -43.71
CA GLU A 802 11.87 23.56 -43.19
C GLU A 802 11.53 22.42 -44.18
N PRO A 803 12.51 21.65 -44.68
CA PRO A 803 12.28 20.62 -45.73
C PRO A 803 11.44 19.38 -45.31
N TRP A 804 10.95 19.28 -44.07
CA TRP A 804 10.57 17.99 -43.45
C TRP A 804 9.19 18.02 -42.74
N ASN A 805 8.47 16.89 -42.73
CA ASN A 805 7.22 16.73 -41.97
C ASN A 805 7.45 16.45 -40.47
N VAL A 806 7.90 17.49 -39.73
CA VAL A 806 8.29 17.45 -38.32
C VAL A 806 7.23 16.85 -37.39
N ASP A 807 5.94 17.12 -37.65
CA ASP A 807 4.85 16.64 -36.80
C ASP A 807 4.56 15.15 -37.00
N GLU A 808 4.81 14.63 -38.21
CA GLU A 808 4.75 13.18 -38.48
C GLU A 808 5.89 12.44 -37.76
N VAL A 809 7.10 13.02 -37.72
CA VAL A 809 8.24 12.45 -36.97
C VAL A 809 7.93 12.36 -35.48
N LYS A 810 7.46 13.45 -34.86
CA LYS A 810 7.07 13.46 -33.44
C LYS A 810 6.00 12.42 -33.14
N LEU A 811 4.96 12.36 -33.97
CA LEU A 811 3.87 11.41 -33.79
C LEU A 811 4.34 9.96 -33.90
N ASN A 812 5.23 9.65 -34.85
CA ASN A 812 5.78 8.31 -34.99
C ASN A 812 6.72 7.92 -33.83
N LEU A 813 7.55 8.85 -33.34
CA LEU A 813 8.36 8.61 -32.15
C LEU A 813 7.48 8.32 -30.93
N VAL A 814 6.43 9.12 -30.70
CA VAL A 814 5.52 8.89 -29.58
C VAL A 814 4.74 7.59 -29.73
N ARG A 815 4.31 7.21 -30.93
CA ARG A 815 3.71 5.89 -31.21
C ARG A 815 4.65 4.76 -30.81
N SER A 816 5.90 4.84 -31.25
CA SER A 816 6.92 3.83 -30.99
C SER A 816 7.27 3.76 -29.50
N ALA A 817 7.62 4.90 -28.88
CA ALA A 817 7.96 4.99 -27.46
C ALA A 817 6.83 4.52 -26.54
N SER A 818 5.56 4.83 -26.85
CA SER A 818 4.41 4.38 -26.05
C SER A 818 4.20 2.86 -26.12
N HIS A 819 4.40 2.23 -27.28
CA HIS A 819 4.32 0.76 -27.41
C HIS A 819 5.53 0.06 -26.80
N LEU A 820 6.73 0.65 -26.90
CA LEU A 820 7.92 0.14 -26.22
C LEU A 820 7.74 0.21 -24.70
N MET A 821 7.20 1.31 -24.18
CA MET A 821 6.85 1.44 -22.76
C MET A 821 5.87 0.34 -22.33
N LEU A 822 4.80 0.10 -23.09
CA LEU A 822 3.83 -0.97 -22.81
C LEU A 822 4.48 -2.35 -22.79
N ASN A 823 5.32 -2.67 -23.80
CA ASN A 823 6.04 -3.93 -23.86
C ASN A 823 6.98 -4.12 -22.68
N ASN A 824 7.81 -3.11 -22.38
CA ASN A 824 8.73 -3.16 -21.25
C ASN A 824 7.97 -3.32 -19.93
N MET A 825 6.82 -2.65 -19.77
CA MET A 825 6.02 -2.79 -18.57
C MET A 825 5.39 -4.18 -18.44
N MET A 826 4.90 -4.78 -19.52
CA MET A 826 4.42 -6.18 -19.49
C MET A 826 5.54 -7.15 -19.10
N LEU A 827 6.75 -6.98 -19.64
CA LEU A 827 7.91 -7.80 -19.30
C LEU A 827 8.40 -7.59 -17.87
N ILE A 828 8.34 -6.37 -17.34
CA ILE A 828 8.67 -6.10 -15.94
C ILE A 828 7.63 -6.74 -15.04
N VAL A 829 6.33 -6.53 -15.30
CA VAL A 829 5.25 -7.09 -14.49
C VAL A 829 5.32 -8.62 -14.48
N ILE A 830 5.54 -9.29 -15.62
CA ILE A 830 5.60 -10.75 -15.67
C ILE A 830 6.81 -11.34 -14.93
N LEU A 831 7.92 -10.59 -14.84
CA LEU A 831 9.06 -10.93 -13.98
C LEU A 831 8.71 -10.81 -12.49
N LEU A 832 7.89 -9.83 -12.12
CA LEU A 832 7.50 -9.55 -10.74
C LEU A 832 6.35 -10.44 -10.23
N MET A 833 5.46 -10.91 -11.12
CA MET A 833 4.30 -11.73 -10.75
C MET A 833 4.68 -13.07 -10.11
N ARG A 834 3.79 -13.59 -9.24
CA ARG A 834 3.83 -14.99 -8.82
C ARG A 834 3.53 -15.93 -10.00
N PRO A 835 4.07 -17.17 -10.01
CA PRO A 835 3.91 -18.08 -11.14
C PRO A 835 2.44 -18.31 -11.60
N HIS A 836 1.50 -18.46 -10.66
CA HIS A 836 0.08 -18.62 -10.98
C HIS A 836 -0.59 -17.36 -11.55
N ASN A 837 -0.05 -16.16 -11.31
CA ASN A 837 -0.60 -14.89 -11.82
C ASN A 837 -0.03 -14.44 -13.16
N VAL A 838 0.93 -15.18 -13.72
CA VAL A 838 1.61 -14.79 -14.97
C VAL A 838 0.66 -14.71 -16.17
N ILE A 839 -0.43 -15.50 -16.21
CA ILE A 839 -1.44 -15.45 -17.29
C ILE A 839 -2.22 -14.13 -17.33
N MET A 840 -2.19 -13.34 -16.25
CA MET A 840 -2.96 -12.11 -16.15
C MET A 840 -2.41 -11.01 -17.07
N VAL A 841 -1.10 -10.98 -17.29
CA VAL A 841 -0.42 -9.98 -18.14
C VAL A 841 -0.88 -10.02 -19.60
N PRO A 842 -0.89 -11.16 -20.31
CA PRO A 842 -1.41 -11.22 -21.67
C PRO A 842 -2.94 -11.06 -21.69
N SER A 843 -3.63 -11.48 -20.63
CA SER A 843 -5.08 -11.37 -20.51
C SER A 843 -5.55 -9.92 -20.43
N ILE A 844 -4.89 -9.06 -19.63
CA ILE A 844 -5.27 -7.64 -19.54
C ILE A 844 -5.04 -6.91 -20.87
N TYR A 845 -3.93 -7.21 -21.56
CA TYR A 845 -3.65 -6.66 -22.89
C TYR A 845 -4.77 -7.05 -23.88
N LEU A 846 -5.14 -8.33 -23.91
CA LEU A 846 -6.22 -8.83 -24.75
C LEU A 846 -7.56 -8.16 -24.43
N THR A 847 -7.91 -8.06 -23.14
CA THR A 847 -9.13 -7.39 -22.68
C THR A 847 -9.16 -5.92 -23.10
N CYS A 848 -8.08 -5.16 -22.91
CA CYS A 848 -8.00 -3.76 -23.34
C CYS A 848 -8.18 -3.60 -24.86
N VAL A 849 -7.45 -4.38 -25.66
CA VAL A 849 -7.49 -4.28 -27.13
C VAL A 849 -8.85 -4.66 -27.69
N LEU A 850 -9.45 -5.74 -27.19
CA LEU A 850 -10.74 -6.22 -27.67
C LEU A 850 -11.88 -5.31 -27.23
N THR A 851 -11.93 -4.93 -25.95
CA THR A 851 -12.99 -4.05 -25.44
C THR A 851 -12.96 -2.69 -26.12
N SER A 852 -11.77 -2.11 -26.36
CA SER A 852 -11.62 -0.83 -27.06
C SER A 852 -12.22 -0.81 -28.47
N LYS A 853 -12.08 -1.91 -29.21
CA LYS A 853 -12.64 -2.04 -30.56
C LYS A 853 -14.16 -2.09 -30.54
N CYS A 854 -14.72 -2.70 -29.50
CA CYS A 854 -16.16 -2.93 -29.39
C CYS A 854 -16.90 -1.72 -28.80
N MET A 855 -16.18 -0.90 -28.05
CA MET A 855 -16.66 0.37 -27.52
C MET A 855 -16.59 1.52 -28.55
N ASP A 856 -16.15 1.26 -29.79
CA ASP A 856 -16.11 2.27 -30.85
C ASP A 856 -17.54 2.60 -31.31
N HIS A 857 -17.97 3.85 -31.10
CA HIS A 857 -19.33 4.29 -31.42
C HIS A 857 -19.64 4.19 -32.92
N LYS A 858 -18.62 4.19 -33.79
CA LYS A 858 -18.77 4.09 -35.25
C LYS A 858 -18.95 2.65 -35.72
N LEU A 859 -18.67 1.66 -34.88
CA LEU A 859 -18.76 0.24 -35.25
C LEU A 859 -20.18 -0.20 -35.60
N LEU A 860 -21.18 0.41 -34.95
CA LEU A 860 -22.59 -0.01 -34.98
C LEU A 860 -23.55 1.10 -35.43
N ASP A 861 -23.05 2.25 -35.90
CA ASP A 861 -23.87 3.37 -36.38
C ASP A 861 -24.24 3.19 -37.88
N SER A 862 -25.52 3.35 -38.20
CA SER A 862 -26.02 3.30 -39.58
C SER A 862 -25.86 4.64 -40.33
N LYS A 863 -25.56 5.74 -39.61
CA LYS A 863 -25.35 7.08 -40.17
C LYS A 863 -23.86 7.36 -40.37
N SER A 864 -23.40 7.33 -41.63
CA SER A 864 -22.04 7.75 -41.99
C SER A 864 -21.90 9.27 -41.88
N GLY A 865 -21.47 9.79 -40.74
CA GLY A 865 -21.20 11.24 -40.58
C GLY A 865 -21.18 11.79 -39.15
N ARG A 866 -21.53 11.01 -38.13
CA ARG A 866 -21.52 11.47 -36.72
C ARG A 866 -20.09 11.65 -36.20
N LYS A 867 -19.79 12.81 -35.59
CA LYS A 867 -18.48 13.12 -34.98
C LYS A 867 -18.43 12.63 -33.53
N THR A 868 -18.15 11.34 -33.33
CA THR A 868 -18.14 10.70 -32.00
C THR A 868 -16.79 10.72 -31.28
N ASP A 869 -15.75 11.32 -31.87
CA ASP A 869 -14.36 11.20 -31.40
C ASP A 869 -14.18 11.60 -29.93
N VAL A 870 -14.94 12.58 -29.43
CA VAL A 870 -14.90 13.02 -28.03
C VAL A 870 -15.47 11.95 -27.10
N VAL A 871 -16.63 11.40 -27.45
CA VAL A 871 -17.33 10.37 -26.66
C VAL A 871 -16.53 9.07 -26.67
N ASP A 872 -15.96 8.69 -27.81
CA ASP A 872 -15.08 7.53 -27.95
C ASP A 872 -13.90 7.59 -26.94
N ILE A 873 -13.31 8.78 -26.73
CA ILE A 873 -12.21 8.96 -25.76
C ILE A 873 -12.72 8.81 -24.33
N ILE A 874 -13.90 9.36 -23.99
CA ILE A 874 -14.49 9.23 -22.65
C ILE A 874 -14.70 7.76 -22.33
N SER A 875 -15.40 7.04 -23.19
CA SER A 875 -15.78 5.64 -22.96
C SER A 875 -14.57 4.72 -22.95
N ARG A 876 -13.60 4.93 -23.86
CA ARG A 876 -12.32 4.20 -23.83
C ARG A 876 -11.54 4.46 -22.55
N THR A 877 -11.45 5.71 -22.10
CA THR A 877 -10.69 6.05 -20.88
C THR A 877 -11.31 5.38 -19.64
N LEU A 878 -12.64 5.49 -19.47
CA LEU A 878 -13.34 4.90 -18.32
C LEU A 878 -13.29 3.37 -18.33
N VAL A 879 -13.42 2.73 -19.50
CA VAL A 879 -13.31 1.27 -19.63
C VAL A 879 -11.92 0.76 -19.25
N HIS A 880 -10.83 1.41 -19.70
CA HIS A 880 -9.48 0.96 -19.32
C HIS A 880 -9.25 1.13 -17.82
N MET A 881 -9.80 2.18 -17.22
CA MET A 881 -9.76 2.36 -15.77
C MET A 881 -10.48 1.22 -15.03
N TRP A 882 -11.68 0.82 -15.48
CA TRP A 882 -12.41 -0.31 -14.90
C TRP A 882 -11.65 -1.63 -15.08
N ILE A 883 -11.10 -1.87 -16.28
CA ILE A 883 -10.23 -3.04 -16.56
C ILE A 883 -9.04 -3.06 -15.60
N GLY A 884 -8.40 -1.90 -15.39
CA GLY A 884 -7.32 -1.76 -14.44
C GLY A 884 -7.70 -2.23 -13.03
N MET A 885 -8.82 -1.73 -12.51
CA MET A 885 -9.30 -2.11 -11.18
C MET A 885 -9.74 -3.59 -11.10
N LEU A 886 -10.31 -4.15 -12.16
CA LEU A 886 -10.66 -5.58 -12.18
C LEU A 886 -9.43 -6.47 -12.05
N PHE A 887 -8.38 -6.17 -12.82
CA PHE A 887 -7.14 -6.92 -12.77
C PHE A 887 -6.36 -6.69 -11.48
N TYR A 888 -6.53 -5.53 -10.83
CA TYR A 888 -6.04 -5.32 -9.46
C TYR A 888 -6.61 -6.40 -8.51
N PHE A 889 -7.92 -6.65 -8.55
CA PHE A 889 -8.55 -7.65 -7.68
C PHE A 889 -8.35 -9.09 -8.16
N TYR A 890 -8.38 -9.38 -9.47
CA TYR A 890 -8.11 -10.74 -9.96
C TYR A 890 -6.70 -11.25 -9.57
N GLN A 891 -5.77 -10.35 -9.27
CA GLN A 891 -4.41 -10.69 -8.84
C GLN A 891 -4.35 -11.16 -7.37
N GLY A 892 -5.44 -10.99 -6.61
CA GLY A 892 -5.48 -11.29 -5.18
C GLY A 892 -5.28 -10.07 -4.28
N ASN A 893 -5.10 -8.85 -4.84
CA ASN A 893 -4.99 -7.66 -4.01
C ASN A 893 -6.35 -7.31 -3.36
N SER A 894 -6.32 -6.76 -2.16
CA SER A 894 -7.49 -6.22 -1.47
C SER A 894 -7.16 -4.84 -0.86
N ASN A 895 -8.09 -4.28 -0.09
CA ASN A 895 -7.84 -3.05 0.68
C ASN A 895 -7.14 -3.35 2.03
N SER A 896 -6.64 -4.57 2.24
CA SER A 896 -5.91 -4.98 3.45
C SER A 896 -4.40 -4.95 3.23
N LEU A 897 -3.64 -4.52 4.23
CA LEU A 897 -2.17 -4.58 4.21
C LEU A 897 -1.64 -6.02 4.09
N ALA A 898 -2.42 -7.02 4.53
CA ALA A 898 -2.08 -8.44 4.41
C ALA A 898 -1.98 -8.93 2.96
N SER A 899 -2.64 -8.25 2.01
CA SER A 899 -2.66 -8.66 0.60
C SER A 899 -1.46 -8.18 -0.22
N VAL A 900 -0.58 -7.34 0.36
CA VAL A 900 0.58 -6.80 -0.36
C VAL A 900 1.64 -7.89 -0.54
N ASP A 901 1.92 -8.27 -1.79
CA ASP A 901 3.00 -9.20 -2.09
C ASP A 901 4.39 -8.56 -1.97
N LEU A 902 5.00 -8.72 -0.80
CA LEU A 902 6.34 -8.23 -0.50
C LEU A 902 7.43 -8.86 -1.37
N GLY A 903 7.27 -10.13 -1.77
CA GLY A 903 8.27 -10.89 -2.51
C GLY A 903 8.63 -10.23 -3.84
N SER A 904 7.65 -9.61 -4.48
CA SER A 904 7.82 -8.83 -5.71
C SER A 904 8.85 -7.70 -5.58
N GLY A 905 8.96 -7.07 -4.40
CA GLY A 905 9.91 -5.99 -4.11
C GLY A 905 11.38 -6.40 -4.19
N TYR A 906 11.68 -7.66 -3.85
CA TYR A 906 13.03 -8.19 -3.71
C TYR A 906 13.55 -8.90 -4.97
N VAL A 907 12.76 -8.93 -6.05
CA VAL A 907 13.16 -9.57 -7.31
C VAL A 907 14.44 -8.92 -7.87
N GLY A 908 15.56 -9.66 -7.90
CA GLY A 908 16.85 -9.19 -8.40
C GLY A 908 17.53 -8.14 -7.51
N LEU A 909 17.32 -8.17 -6.19
CA LEU A 909 18.11 -7.39 -5.24
C LEU A 909 18.98 -8.30 -4.38
N ARG A 910 20.23 -7.89 -4.17
CA ARG A 910 21.10 -8.43 -3.10
C ARG A 910 20.87 -7.72 -1.77
N GLU A 911 20.33 -6.51 -1.83
CA GLU A 911 20.22 -5.61 -0.69
C GLU A 911 18.88 -4.89 -0.68
N TYR A 912 18.28 -4.78 0.51
CA TYR A 912 17.08 -3.97 0.68
C TYR A 912 17.42 -2.49 0.45
N CYS A 913 16.66 -1.88 -0.45
CA CYS A 913 16.72 -0.46 -0.75
C CYS A 913 15.27 0.04 -0.75
N PRO A 914 14.87 0.88 0.23
CA PRO A 914 13.47 1.26 0.42
C PRO A 914 12.80 1.75 -0.88
N ALA A 915 13.47 2.64 -1.61
CA ALA A 915 12.94 3.20 -2.85
C ALA A 915 12.74 2.14 -3.95
N ARG A 916 13.69 1.22 -4.14
CA ARG A 916 13.59 0.18 -5.18
C ARG A 916 12.55 -0.87 -4.83
N VAL A 917 12.48 -1.26 -3.56
CA VAL A 917 11.50 -2.23 -3.06
C VAL A 917 10.09 -1.64 -3.13
N ALA A 918 9.88 -0.42 -2.64
CA ALA A 918 8.59 0.27 -2.72
C ALA A 918 8.13 0.48 -4.16
N ALA A 919 9.03 0.87 -5.07
CA ALA A 919 8.69 1.06 -6.49
C ALA A 919 8.23 -0.25 -7.15
N ARG A 920 8.89 -1.38 -6.86
CA ARG A 920 8.55 -2.69 -7.43
C ARG A 920 7.30 -3.29 -6.80
N MET A 921 7.15 -3.21 -5.49
CA MET A 921 5.94 -3.62 -4.79
C MET A 921 4.73 -2.82 -5.26
N GLY A 922 4.87 -1.51 -5.38
CA GLY A 922 3.80 -0.65 -5.89
C GLY A 922 3.48 -0.94 -7.36
N LEU A 923 4.50 -1.15 -8.21
CA LEU A 923 4.26 -1.55 -9.61
C LEU A 923 3.60 -2.93 -9.72
N HIS A 924 3.95 -3.87 -8.84
CA HIS A 924 3.31 -5.19 -8.76
C HIS A 924 1.86 -5.07 -8.29
N ALA A 925 1.61 -4.36 -7.19
CA ALA A 925 0.26 -4.15 -6.65
C ALA A 925 -0.66 -3.45 -7.66
N TYR A 926 -0.16 -2.40 -8.32
CA TYR A 926 -0.92 -1.63 -9.32
C TYR A 926 -0.62 -2.06 -10.77
N ALA A 927 -0.19 -3.30 -11.00
CA ALA A 927 0.13 -3.81 -12.32
C ALA A 927 -1.06 -3.71 -13.29
N GLY A 928 -2.26 -4.09 -12.83
CA GLY A 928 -3.49 -3.98 -13.62
C GLY A 928 -3.77 -2.54 -14.10
N PRO A 929 -3.97 -1.57 -13.19
CA PRO A 929 -4.18 -0.17 -13.55
C PRO A 929 -3.06 0.42 -14.42
N ALA A 930 -1.80 0.06 -14.14
CA ALA A 930 -0.67 0.52 -14.93
C ALA A 930 -0.77 -0.02 -16.38
N LEU A 931 -0.91 -1.33 -16.57
CA LEU A 931 -0.95 -1.96 -17.89
C LEU A 931 -2.14 -1.50 -18.72
N ALA A 932 -3.32 -1.37 -18.10
CA ALA A 932 -4.49 -0.84 -18.77
C ALA A 932 -4.30 0.62 -19.21
N SER A 933 -3.69 1.46 -18.38
CA SER A 933 -3.38 2.86 -18.73
C SER A 933 -2.34 2.95 -19.85
N ALA A 934 -1.28 2.14 -19.80
CA ALA A 934 -0.27 2.08 -20.85
C ALA A 934 -0.88 1.61 -22.19
N ALA A 935 -1.79 0.64 -22.16
CA ALA A 935 -2.53 0.18 -23.34
C ALA A 935 -3.44 1.28 -23.91
N LEU A 936 -4.10 2.06 -23.06
CA LEU A 936 -4.89 3.23 -23.48
C LEU A 936 -4.02 4.25 -24.22
N PHE A 937 -2.90 4.68 -23.63
CA PHE A 937 -2.04 5.70 -24.25
C PHE A 937 -1.36 5.22 -25.53
N ALA A 938 -0.90 3.97 -25.57
CA ALA A 938 -0.39 3.36 -26.80
C ALA A 938 -1.48 3.30 -27.89
N GLY A 939 -2.71 2.95 -27.51
CA GLY A 939 -3.87 2.95 -28.39
C GLY A 939 -4.21 4.35 -28.94
N LEU A 940 -4.20 5.39 -28.12
CA LEU A 940 -4.43 6.78 -28.55
C LEU A 940 -3.36 7.23 -29.54
N ALA A 941 -2.07 6.95 -29.27
CA ALA A 941 -0.97 7.26 -30.19
C ALA A 941 -1.13 6.55 -31.55
N ALA A 942 -1.52 5.27 -31.54
CA ALA A 942 -1.70 4.47 -32.75
C ALA A 942 -2.83 4.98 -33.66
N HIS A 943 -3.95 5.45 -33.09
CA HIS A 943 -5.14 5.86 -33.85
C HIS A 943 -5.15 7.34 -34.22
N ALA A 944 -4.32 8.17 -33.59
CA ALA A 944 -4.25 9.59 -33.91
C ALA A 944 -3.71 9.79 -35.35
N PRO A 945 -4.42 10.52 -36.24
CA PRO A 945 -3.98 10.74 -37.61
C PRO A 945 -2.88 11.82 -37.72
N HIS A 946 -2.90 12.81 -36.82
CA HIS A 946 -1.97 13.95 -36.82
C HIS A 946 -1.57 14.32 -35.39
N TRP A 947 -0.41 14.96 -35.24
CA TRP A 947 0.16 15.36 -33.94
C TRP A 947 -0.79 16.21 -33.09
N HIS A 948 -1.51 17.16 -33.71
CA HIS A 948 -2.45 18.00 -32.98
C HIS A 948 -3.61 17.21 -32.36
N LEU A 949 -4.17 16.24 -33.10
CA LEU A 949 -5.27 15.43 -32.59
C LEU A 949 -4.79 14.48 -31.49
N TYR A 950 -3.59 13.92 -31.61
CA TYR A 950 -2.94 13.14 -30.54
C TYR A 950 -2.89 13.95 -29.23
N LEU A 951 -2.38 15.19 -29.29
CA LEU A 951 -2.26 16.05 -28.11
C LEU A 951 -3.62 16.39 -27.48
N GLN A 952 -4.67 16.59 -28.29
CA GLN A 952 -6.02 16.78 -27.78
C GLN A 952 -6.56 15.52 -27.10
N GLN A 953 -6.34 14.34 -27.69
CA GLN A 953 -6.77 13.06 -27.15
C GLN A 953 -6.10 12.74 -25.82
N ILE A 954 -4.77 12.91 -25.74
CA ILE A 954 -4.01 12.73 -24.50
C ILE A 954 -4.51 13.68 -23.42
N ARG A 955 -4.65 14.96 -23.74
CA ARG A 955 -5.14 15.97 -22.79
C ARG A 955 -6.50 15.57 -22.20
N ARG A 956 -7.43 15.11 -23.04
CA ARG A 956 -8.76 14.64 -22.59
C ARG A 956 -8.63 13.43 -21.68
N ALA A 957 -7.88 12.40 -22.07
CA ALA A 957 -7.69 11.18 -21.29
C ALA A 957 -7.02 11.47 -19.93
N THR A 958 -5.95 12.27 -19.90
CA THR A 958 -5.24 12.62 -18.66
C THR A 958 -6.11 13.45 -17.72
N ASN A 959 -6.95 14.35 -18.26
CA ASN A 959 -7.89 15.13 -17.45
C ASN A 959 -8.96 14.25 -16.80
N ILE A 960 -9.52 13.28 -17.55
CA ILE A 960 -10.53 12.33 -17.03
C ILE A 960 -9.92 11.45 -15.93
N LEU A 961 -8.72 10.89 -16.14
CA LEU A 961 -8.04 10.07 -15.14
C LEU A 961 -7.71 10.88 -13.87
N ALA A 962 -7.22 12.11 -14.03
CA ALA A 962 -6.94 13.01 -12.90
C ALA A 962 -8.23 13.38 -12.15
N LEU A 963 -9.30 13.72 -12.86
CA LEU A 963 -10.60 14.05 -12.27
C LEU A 963 -11.14 12.87 -11.45
N HIS A 964 -11.14 11.66 -12.02
CA HIS A 964 -11.57 10.47 -11.30
C HIS A 964 -10.74 10.26 -10.02
N ARG A 965 -9.41 10.30 -10.11
CA ARG A 965 -8.53 10.06 -8.95
C ARG A 965 -8.79 11.08 -7.83
N VAL A 966 -8.89 12.37 -8.15
CA VAL A 966 -9.15 13.41 -7.13
C VAL A 966 -10.59 13.36 -6.61
N TRP A 967 -11.57 13.06 -7.45
CA TRP A 967 -12.95 12.85 -7.03
C TRP A 967 -13.07 11.72 -6.00
N SER A 968 -12.45 10.56 -6.29
CA SER A 968 -12.45 9.42 -5.37
C SER A 968 -11.76 9.76 -4.06
N LEU A 969 -10.64 10.52 -4.08
CA LEU A 969 -9.99 11.02 -2.86
C LEU A 969 -10.88 11.95 -2.06
N PHE A 970 -11.57 12.88 -2.71
CA PHE A 970 -12.47 13.83 -2.05
C PHE A 970 -13.60 13.09 -1.30
N ILE A 971 -14.30 12.19 -1.99
CA ILE A 971 -15.39 11.42 -1.39
C ILE A 971 -14.86 10.53 -0.26
N TYR A 972 -13.74 9.83 -0.50
CA TYR A 972 -13.19 8.93 0.50
C TYR A 972 -12.66 9.65 1.74
N SER A 973 -12.10 10.86 1.59
CA SER A 973 -11.68 11.71 2.71
C SER A 973 -12.87 12.14 3.57
N ILE A 974 -14.03 12.42 2.96
CA ILE A 974 -15.27 12.68 3.71
C ILE A 974 -15.70 11.42 4.48
N VAL A 975 -15.76 10.27 3.80
CA VAL A 975 -16.13 8.99 4.41
C VAL A 975 -15.24 8.66 5.61
N ALA A 976 -13.91 8.72 5.43
CA ALA A 976 -12.95 8.47 6.51
C ALA A 976 -13.12 9.44 7.69
N THR A 977 -13.41 10.72 7.41
CA THR A 977 -13.66 11.72 8.48
C THR A 977 -14.96 11.46 9.23
N VAL A 978 -16.03 11.07 8.54
CA VAL A 978 -17.31 10.70 9.15
C VAL A 978 -17.14 9.46 10.03
N PHE A 979 -16.39 8.46 9.57
CA PHE A 979 -16.16 7.20 10.27
C PHE A 979 -14.87 7.16 11.10
N ARG A 980 -14.27 8.32 11.43
CA ARG A 980 -12.99 8.38 12.18
C ARG A 980 -13.03 7.76 13.58
N HIS A 981 -14.21 7.69 14.19
CA HIS A 981 -14.44 7.03 15.49
C HIS A 981 -15.10 5.65 15.33
N HIS A 982 -15.21 5.13 14.11
CA HIS A 982 -15.76 3.81 13.84
C HIS A 982 -14.79 2.73 14.30
N LEU A 983 -15.30 1.60 14.79
CA LEU A 983 -14.52 0.43 15.24
C LEU A 983 -13.52 -0.11 14.20
N PHE A 984 -13.77 0.16 12.92
CA PHE A 984 -12.95 -0.31 11.78
C PHE A 984 -12.07 0.79 11.17
N VAL A 985 -11.91 1.95 11.83
CA VAL A 985 -11.09 3.06 11.33
C VAL A 985 -9.65 2.63 11.02
N TRP A 986 -9.06 1.76 11.85
CA TRP A 986 -7.68 1.31 11.69
C TRP A 986 -7.53 0.05 10.84
N SER A 987 -8.54 -0.82 10.77
CA SER A 987 -8.47 -2.09 10.05
C SER A 987 -9.01 -2.01 8.62
N VAL A 988 -9.90 -1.06 8.31
CA VAL A 988 -10.55 -0.94 6.99
C VAL A 988 -10.28 0.43 6.37
N PHE A 989 -10.57 1.52 7.08
CA PHE A 989 -10.48 2.86 6.49
C PHE A 989 -9.04 3.35 6.29
N SER A 990 -8.20 3.18 7.30
CA SER A 990 -6.81 3.62 7.28
C SER A 990 -5.94 2.87 6.25
N PRO A 991 -6.03 1.53 6.12
CA PRO A 991 -5.34 0.80 5.05
C PRO A 991 -5.76 1.30 3.67
N LYS A 992 -7.07 1.46 3.40
CA LYS A 992 -7.53 1.98 2.11
C LYS A 992 -7.06 3.41 1.85
N LEU A 993 -6.99 4.28 2.85
CA LEU A 993 -6.37 5.62 2.70
C LEU A 993 -4.91 5.52 2.23
N LEU A 994 -4.13 4.57 2.77
CA LEU A 994 -2.75 4.33 2.34
C LEU A 994 -2.69 3.79 0.90
N TYR A 995 -3.56 2.84 0.53
CA TYR A 995 -3.69 2.37 -0.86
C TYR A 995 -4.05 3.53 -1.79
N ASP A 996 -5.00 4.38 -1.41
CA ASP A 996 -5.38 5.54 -2.23
C ASP A 996 -4.25 6.57 -2.35
N PHE A 997 -3.42 6.73 -1.33
CA PHE A 997 -2.20 7.52 -1.39
C PHE A 997 -1.20 6.95 -2.41
N VAL A 998 -0.86 5.66 -2.30
CA VAL A 998 0.07 5.01 -3.22
C VAL A 998 -0.48 5.02 -4.65
N ALA A 999 -1.76 4.70 -4.84
CA ALA A 999 -2.42 4.78 -6.15
C ALA A 999 -2.34 6.18 -6.77
N THR A 1000 -2.43 7.23 -5.95
CA THR A 1000 -2.30 8.62 -6.40
C THR A 1000 -0.88 8.96 -6.81
N VAL A 1001 0.13 8.52 -6.03
CA VAL A 1001 1.55 8.64 -6.40
C VAL A 1001 1.83 7.96 -7.74
N PHE A 1002 1.34 6.74 -7.94
CA PHE A 1002 1.48 6.03 -9.22
C PHE A 1002 0.71 6.70 -10.36
N SER A 1003 -0.44 7.32 -10.10
CA SER A 1003 -1.19 8.09 -11.10
C SER A 1003 -0.44 9.35 -11.54
N VAL A 1004 0.18 10.07 -10.59
CA VAL A 1004 1.06 11.21 -10.88
C VAL A 1004 2.27 10.75 -11.71
N GLN A 1005 2.91 9.65 -11.31
CA GLN A 1005 4.05 9.10 -12.05
C GLN A 1005 3.66 8.67 -13.48
N ALA A 1006 2.50 8.02 -13.64
CA ALA A 1006 2.02 7.56 -14.94
C ALA A 1006 1.77 8.73 -15.91
N ILE A 1007 1.02 9.75 -15.47
CA ILE A 1007 0.74 10.93 -16.29
C ILE A 1007 2.02 11.74 -16.55
N GLY A 1008 2.90 11.83 -15.54
CA GLY A 1008 4.23 12.45 -15.69
C GLY A 1008 5.10 11.74 -16.73
N THR A 1009 5.02 10.42 -16.82
CA THR A 1009 5.74 9.62 -17.85
C THR A 1009 5.24 9.97 -19.25
N ILE A 1010 3.93 10.13 -19.45
CA ILE A 1010 3.38 10.58 -20.74
C ILE A 1010 3.88 11.99 -21.09
N ALA A 1011 3.94 12.91 -20.12
CA ALA A 1011 4.51 14.23 -20.33
C ALA A 1011 6.00 14.18 -20.72
N GLN A 1012 6.77 13.26 -20.13
CA GLN A 1012 8.16 13.02 -20.48
C GLN A 1012 8.32 12.46 -21.89
N ILE A 1013 7.45 11.56 -22.35
CA ILE A 1013 7.47 11.04 -23.74
C ILE A 1013 7.21 12.17 -24.74
N GLU A 1014 6.24 13.05 -24.47
CA GLU A 1014 6.01 14.23 -25.32
C GLU A 1014 7.22 15.17 -25.35
N LEU A 1015 7.81 15.45 -24.18
CA LEU A 1015 9.01 16.27 -24.07
C LEU A 1015 10.18 15.64 -24.85
N LEU A 1016 10.36 14.32 -24.71
CA LEU A 1016 11.38 13.56 -25.44
C LEU A 1016 11.18 13.67 -26.96
N ALA A 1017 9.93 13.66 -27.44
CA ALA A 1017 9.65 13.83 -28.86
C ALA A 1017 10.05 15.23 -29.37
N HIS A 1018 9.83 16.27 -28.56
CA HIS A 1018 10.28 17.62 -28.86
C HIS A 1018 11.82 17.75 -28.85
N ILE A 1019 12.49 17.20 -27.83
CA ILE A 1019 13.95 17.23 -27.71
C ILE A 1019 14.61 16.43 -28.84
N SER A 1020 14.11 15.22 -29.13
CA SER A 1020 14.67 14.36 -30.18
C SER A 1020 14.56 15.03 -31.56
N ASN A 1021 13.44 15.70 -31.84
CA ASN A 1021 13.30 16.49 -33.06
C ASN A 1021 14.29 17.68 -33.11
N TRP A 1022 14.53 18.35 -31.98
CA TRP A 1022 15.53 19.42 -31.90
C TRP A 1022 16.95 18.89 -32.14
N LEU A 1023 17.32 17.76 -31.53
CA LEU A 1023 18.62 17.10 -31.73
C LEU A 1023 18.80 16.61 -33.18
N ALA A 1024 17.76 16.03 -33.77
CA ALA A 1024 17.78 15.60 -35.17
C ALA A 1024 18.08 16.77 -36.11
N ARG A 1025 17.49 17.96 -35.86
CA ARG A 1025 17.79 19.17 -36.65
C ARG A 1025 19.27 19.56 -36.57
N ILE A 1026 19.88 19.51 -35.38
CA ILE A 1026 21.30 19.82 -35.19
C ILE A 1026 22.19 18.82 -35.95
N CYS A 1027 21.88 17.52 -35.81
CA CYS A 1027 22.67 16.46 -36.43
C CYS A 1027 22.60 16.52 -37.96
N ILE A 1028 21.48 16.93 -38.55
CA ILE A 1028 21.30 17.07 -39.99
C ILE A 1028 21.90 18.39 -40.52
N TYR A 1029 21.77 19.50 -39.78
CA TYR A 1029 22.33 20.80 -40.21
C TYR A 1029 23.85 20.74 -40.34
N ARG A 1030 24.54 20.01 -39.46
CA ARG A 1030 26.00 19.75 -39.55
C ARG A 1030 26.45 18.91 -40.75
N THR A 1031 25.53 18.25 -41.47
CA THR A 1031 25.86 17.45 -42.67
C THR A 1031 25.63 18.17 -43.99
N LYS A 1032 25.01 19.37 -43.96
CA LYS A 1032 24.82 20.23 -45.14
C LYS A 1032 25.83 21.39 -45.22
N LEU A 1033 26.50 21.69 -44.10
CA LEU A 1033 27.75 22.45 -44.03
C LEU A 1033 28.91 21.47 -44.21
#